data_AF-A0A1Y6MEH7-F1
#
_entry.id   AF-A0A1Y6MEH7-F1
#
_cell.length_a   1.000
_cell.length_b   1.000
_cell.length_c   1.000
_cell.angle_alpha   90.00
_cell.angle_beta   90.00
_cell.angle_gamma   90.00
#
_symmetry.space_group_name_H-M   'P 1'
#
loop_
_entity.id
_entity.type
_entity.pdbx_description
1 polymer ?
#
loop_
_entity_poly.entity_id
_entity_poly.type
_entity_poly.pdbx_seq_one_letter_code
_entity_poly.pdbx_strand_id
1 'polypeptide(L)'
;MKIKLLAVLIGGSLFSTGALATDNSLTDIATNTFDTLNNMQALAQQPSNVIERDGRQYLQYKGKEYRLNHEQSPMFPLNDTNGEYSTAFPFVGPEWEYVAYNGGFYLLHRQFGIMNSDDTGCFVEYIPAARGSQHDDGSYIWESELVQRTVTSDCGDLSMPTISEFKTGSVSDIGVELVWNDTVVGNSYKIELTEYREGESSITYNYPAKKSGFYIADLEPNTQYDVKLVECNQLGCDEKSFSFNTLSSRLSYNDSRQAVNHLVGNLKANVALAQTHTSVAPYGNDAVNHPNLVINRESLLLVTPKSRNVNQLWVDVELDGVSMGRFLMHPPSALPDTDQHDNGKSKVMFSHYAWSLPLSWEWMKPGLSLKFSDNRNREGEVTQDLLVFGGAPELVIQNIDIGMLVEPRNQYDMINNMEQLATDYFQKIPVSKMVVADYTPLHLRKVTLPNGKVYTKASEYETPGVYAGDMREYIGKRLISVGINNANFGIVDTAGSDASWPRPFSHITAHNNRGRYLAKDEETGVVTSTVVNHGLSGGGGMVTLRSTRGNEWSHEFGHNFGRGHHPKNASIHDMESGWGWDARYKRFIGNIHWSDAAITMTNDNSGESVPPFANEFRFMREAMGGGEGALTGLISHYTLEHPIATRVTQDWFNRSNNLDTNSTTGYVKWDQTNQRYVESDTGFAAATQQGVPVITVLGIYDPTEINSSQIYPLTYSNYGNLFDLPAPSTIAPQREGWVAITDLNDTDRELTQWQQIKIDNQWLPLCQFSYTNANGENANFVGFENAEAATCQVSSDMFWSVNNQREVPVSSVNDYQLLASKGDKLGNVTYTPTVELGEKTLCSLDKSGTSHDGAGFVENNKCMQIANVKHTNGANWAYATHQGGIKQYSLASQKQCQLIVEGENGDITNIALSVSRHNSNESNKLHLNLSADNHPTRITIECSTVPGSESVLDTVATPRNPAVADLRGPVIIGQENGYKALESAMPAGWFAHTEGFDPATLSNRDRNSLATLSVGSEKPNVCRFPLTINGVEQTVHGYVEDFGNGDFQCTGGTEITVTDSQGEMPLVSAVNQFEWISLNNPQQVGQRVKAVEGSDTNLCSVTRGGFYGAGFINAGGQCTQVPGIKWSNGNHWTFSSGYGQYSYQ
;
A
#
# COMPACT_ATOMS: atom_id res chain seq x y z
N MET A 1 -23.05 16.84 -68.70
CA MET A 1 -23.22 16.37 -70.11
C MET A 1 -22.30 15.16 -70.28
N LYS A 2 -22.85 14.06 -70.79
CA LYS A 2 -22.16 12.77 -71.00
C LYS A 2 -21.04 12.93 -72.05
N ILE A 3 -19.94 12.19 -71.91
CA ILE A 3 -19.48 11.13 -72.83
C ILE A 3 -18.14 10.53 -72.33
N LYS A 4 -18.11 9.18 -72.31
CA LYS A 4 -16.99 8.27 -72.11
C LYS A 4 -16.12 8.19 -73.38
N LEU A 5 -14.82 7.86 -73.28
CA LEU A 5 -14.26 6.54 -73.63
C LEU A 5 -12.71 6.52 -73.75
N LEU A 6 -12.18 5.45 -73.15
CA LEU A 6 -10.89 4.75 -73.21
C LEU A 6 -10.15 4.68 -74.59
N ALA A 7 -8.81 4.77 -74.54
CA ALA A 7 -7.79 3.87 -75.16
C ALA A 7 -6.38 4.52 -74.98
N VAL A 8 -5.50 4.07 -74.08
CA VAL A 8 -4.57 2.91 -74.12
C VAL A 8 -3.30 3.10 -74.99
N LEU A 9 -2.18 3.15 -74.26
CA LEU A 9 -0.81 2.65 -74.51
C LEU A 9 0.27 3.46 -75.28
N ILE A 10 1.38 3.61 -74.55
CA ILE A 10 2.81 3.67 -74.91
C ILE A 10 3.37 5.03 -75.37
N GLY A 11 4.22 5.61 -74.53
CA GLY A 11 5.03 6.79 -74.85
C GLY A 11 5.99 7.20 -73.73
N GLY A 12 7.19 6.63 -73.78
CA GLY A 12 8.44 6.93 -73.06
C GLY A 12 8.52 8.10 -72.08
N SER A 13 8.84 7.77 -70.83
CA SER A 13 9.51 8.65 -69.88
C SER A 13 11.01 8.76 -70.23
N LEU A 14 11.41 9.89 -70.80
CA LEU A 14 12.81 10.32 -70.80
C LEU A 14 13.08 11.06 -69.48
N PHE A 15 13.77 10.36 -68.58
CA PHE A 15 14.41 10.95 -67.41
C PHE A 15 15.69 11.68 -67.84
N SER A 16 15.87 12.90 -67.33
CA SER A 16 17.19 13.48 -67.12
C SER A 16 17.45 13.49 -65.60
N THR A 17 18.09 12.43 -65.10
CA THR A 17 18.62 12.37 -63.74
C THR A 17 20.11 12.73 -63.78
N GLY A 18 20.48 13.77 -63.03
CA GLY A 18 21.86 13.93 -62.59
C GLY A 18 22.20 12.79 -61.63
N ALA A 19 23.36 12.16 -61.83
CA ALA A 19 23.86 11.10 -60.98
C ALA A 19 24.15 11.66 -59.57
N LEU A 20 23.27 11.34 -58.61
CA LEU A 20 23.63 11.26 -57.21
C LEU A 20 24.36 9.93 -57.03
N ALA A 21 25.54 9.94 -56.42
CA ALA A 21 26.25 8.72 -56.03
C ALA A 21 25.35 7.93 -55.07
N THR A 22 24.94 6.73 -55.49
CA THR A 22 24.24 5.77 -54.63
C THR A 22 25.29 4.82 -54.05
N ASP A 23 25.50 4.86 -52.73
CA ASP A 23 26.26 3.81 -52.02
C ASP A 23 25.45 2.51 -52.09
N ASN A 24 25.67 1.72 -53.14
CA ASN A 24 24.98 0.44 -53.35
C ASN A 24 25.56 -0.63 -52.42
N SER A 25 24.70 -1.48 -51.84
CA SER A 25 25.15 -2.61 -51.03
C SER A 25 25.85 -3.68 -51.88
N LEU A 26 26.61 -4.59 -51.25
CA LEU A 26 27.21 -5.73 -51.96
C LEU A 26 26.17 -6.56 -52.73
N THR A 27 24.99 -6.78 -52.16
CA THR A 27 23.89 -7.49 -52.85
C THR A 27 23.29 -6.70 -54.00
N ASP A 28 23.19 -5.37 -53.90
CA ASP A 28 22.70 -4.53 -55.01
C ASP A 28 23.70 -4.52 -56.15
N ILE A 29 24.98 -4.40 -55.82
CA ILE A 29 26.10 -4.47 -56.77
C ILE A 29 26.10 -5.84 -57.46
N ALA A 30 25.92 -6.93 -56.72
CA ALA A 30 25.83 -8.26 -57.28
C ALA A 30 24.65 -8.41 -58.24
N THR A 31 23.45 -8.03 -57.80
CA THR A 31 22.22 -8.15 -58.58
C THR A 31 22.32 -7.38 -59.90
N ASN A 32 22.71 -6.11 -59.84
CA ASN A 32 22.87 -5.29 -61.04
C ASN A 32 23.96 -5.81 -61.98
N THR A 33 25.03 -6.39 -61.43
CA THR A 33 26.12 -7.02 -62.19
C THR A 33 25.60 -8.26 -62.93
N PHE A 34 24.91 -9.16 -62.24
CA PHE A 34 24.35 -10.38 -62.84
C PHE A 34 23.25 -10.08 -63.85
N ASP A 35 22.34 -9.13 -63.58
CA ASP A 35 21.31 -8.71 -64.54
C ASP A 35 21.93 -8.14 -65.82
N THR A 36 23.00 -7.35 -65.69
CA THR A 36 23.75 -6.82 -66.83
C THR A 36 24.40 -7.96 -67.63
N LEU A 37 25.06 -8.90 -66.95
CA LEU A 37 25.70 -10.06 -67.58
C LEU A 37 24.68 -10.96 -68.30
N ASN A 38 23.54 -11.21 -67.67
CA ASN A 38 22.46 -12.03 -68.22
C ASN A 38 21.80 -11.35 -69.42
N ASN A 39 21.62 -10.02 -69.38
CA ASN A 39 21.17 -9.24 -70.53
C ASN A 39 22.18 -9.30 -71.68
N MET A 40 23.48 -9.15 -71.38
CA MET A 40 24.54 -9.28 -72.39
C MET A 40 24.53 -10.69 -73.03
N GLN A 41 24.41 -11.74 -72.22
CA GLN A 41 24.30 -13.11 -72.72
C GLN A 41 23.04 -13.32 -73.57
N ALA A 42 21.88 -12.78 -73.16
CA ALA A 42 20.64 -12.85 -73.93
C ALA A 42 20.75 -12.11 -75.28
N LEU A 43 21.45 -10.97 -75.31
CA LEU A 43 21.74 -10.27 -76.55
C LEU A 43 22.66 -11.10 -77.46
N ALA A 44 23.61 -11.83 -76.88
CA ALA A 44 24.52 -12.71 -77.62
C ALA A 44 23.82 -13.92 -78.26
N GLN A 45 22.65 -14.34 -77.75
CA GLN A 45 21.81 -15.38 -78.37
C GLN A 45 21.25 -14.98 -79.73
N GLN A 46 21.25 -13.69 -80.06
CA GLN A 46 20.83 -13.20 -81.36
C GLN A 46 22.06 -13.06 -82.27
N PRO A 47 22.17 -13.83 -83.37
CA PRO A 47 23.34 -13.80 -84.24
C PRO A 47 23.65 -12.42 -84.82
N SER A 48 22.66 -11.53 -84.94
CA SER A 48 22.83 -10.15 -85.41
C SER A 48 23.66 -9.27 -84.48
N ASN A 49 23.79 -9.63 -83.20
CA ASN A 49 24.52 -8.88 -82.18
C ASN A 49 25.93 -9.44 -81.94
N VAL A 50 26.27 -10.57 -82.59
CA VAL A 50 27.54 -11.28 -82.44
C VAL A 50 28.36 -11.14 -83.71
N ILE A 51 29.62 -10.74 -83.57
CA ILE A 51 30.60 -10.71 -84.66
C ILE A 51 31.63 -11.81 -84.46
N GLU A 52 32.06 -12.43 -85.55
CA GLU A 52 33.08 -13.48 -85.52
C GLU A 52 34.41 -12.95 -86.09
N ARG A 53 35.49 -13.10 -85.32
CA ARG A 53 36.86 -12.75 -85.73
C ARG A 53 37.84 -13.80 -85.23
N ASP A 54 38.71 -14.27 -86.12
CA ASP A 54 39.77 -15.26 -85.80
C ASP A 54 39.27 -16.52 -85.07
N GLY A 55 38.10 -17.03 -85.48
CA GLY A 55 37.47 -18.22 -84.88
C GLY A 55 36.89 -18.00 -83.47
N ARG A 56 36.68 -16.74 -83.07
CA ARG A 56 36.09 -16.36 -81.78
C ARG A 56 34.90 -15.43 -81.99
N GLN A 57 33.88 -15.61 -81.16
CA GLN A 57 32.67 -14.78 -81.18
C GLN A 57 32.81 -13.62 -80.18
N TYR A 58 32.28 -12.45 -80.54
CA TYR A 58 32.27 -11.26 -79.71
C TYR A 58 30.89 -10.60 -79.75
N LEU A 59 30.41 -10.17 -78.59
CA LEU A 59 29.22 -9.33 -78.46
C LEU A 59 29.60 -7.86 -78.58
N GLN A 60 28.93 -7.12 -79.47
CA GLN A 60 29.00 -5.66 -79.45
C GLN A 60 27.98 -5.11 -78.46
N TYR A 61 28.45 -4.53 -77.35
CA TYR A 61 27.60 -3.97 -76.31
C TYR A 61 28.09 -2.57 -75.93
N LYS A 62 27.21 -1.56 -76.10
CA LYS A 62 27.47 -0.14 -75.78
C LYS A 62 28.80 0.40 -76.33
N GLY A 63 29.18 0.01 -77.55
CA GLY A 63 30.40 0.48 -78.21
C GLY A 63 31.70 -0.23 -77.78
N LYS A 64 31.61 -1.34 -77.04
CA LYS A 64 32.72 -2.24 -76.70
C LYS A 64 32.47 -3.65 -77.25
N GLU A 65 33.55 -4.40 -77.47
CA GLU A 65 33.50 -5.79 -77.95
C GLU A 65 33.90 -6.73 -76.80
N TYR A 66 32.99 -7.62 -76.38
CA TYR A 66 33.22 -8.60 -75.32
C TYR A 66 33.33 -9.99 -75.93
N ARG A 67 34.46 -10.67 -75.72
CA ARG A 67 34.65 -12.04 -76.23
C ARG A 67 33.62 -12.96 -75.57
N LEU A 68 32.98 -13.83 -76.33
CA LEU A 68 32.01 -14.80 -75.80
C LEU A 68 32.66 -16.15 -75.54
N ASN A 69 32.23 -16.83 -74.47
CA ASN A 69 32.55 -18.23 -74.25
C ASN A 69 31.65 -19.16 -75.10
N HIS A 70 31.75 -20.47 -74.88
CA HIS A 70 30.97 -21.47 -75.62
C HIS A 70 29.47 -21.49 -75.26
N GLU A 71 29.06 -20.86 -74.16
CA GLU A 71 27.67 -20.65 -73.73
C GLU A 71 27.18 -19.22 -74.00
N GLN A 72 27.94 -18.46 -74.79
CA GLN A 72 27.67 -17.07 -75.16
C GLN A 72 27.64 -16.06 -73.99
N SER A 73 28.25 -16.40 -72.86
CA SER A 73 28.51 -15.47 -71.76
C SER A 73 29.71 -14.56 -72.09
N PRO A 74 29.65 -13.25 -71.75
CA PRO A 74 30.73 -12.30 -72.03
C PRO A 74 31.95 -12.50 -71.13
N MET A 75 33.13 -12.55 -71.73
CA MET A 75 34.43 -12.58 -71.06
C MET A 75 35.01 -11.16 -70.97
N PHE A 76 35.66 -10.87 -69.84
CA PHE A 76 36.23 -9.57 -69.54
C PHE A 76 37.78 -9.56 -69.60
N PRO A 77 38.40 -8.42 -69.95
CA PRO A 77 39.85 -8.26 -70.03
C PRO A 77 40.51 -8.20 -68.64
N LEU A 78 41.85 -8.23 -68.57
CA LEU A 78 42.57 -8.27 -67.28
C LEU A 78 42.45 -7.00 -66.41
N ASN A 79 42.00 -5.88 -66.97
CA ASN A 79 41.78 -4.62 -66.24
C ASN A 79 40.84 -3.69 -67.04
N ASP A 80 40.40 -2.60 -66.42
CA ASP A 80 39.49 -1.61 -67.04
C ASP A 80 40.20 -0.45 -67.77
N THR A 81 41.44 -0.63 -68.23
CA THR A 81 42.22 0.50 -68.82
C THR A 81 41.55 1.09 -70.06
N ASN A 82 40.77 0.29 -70.80
CA ASN A 82 40.03 0.74 -71.97
C ASN A 82 38.52 0.89 -71.71
N GLY A 83 38.06 0.80 -70.46
CA GLY A 83 36.68 1.09 -70.05
C GLY A 83 35.65 -0.02 -70.31
N GLU A 84 36.06 -1.28 -70.54
CA GLU A 84 35.15 -2.42 -70.73
C GLU A 84 34.28 -2.70 -69.49
N TYR A 85 34.84 -2.68 -68.28
CA TYR A 85 34.09 -2.87 -67.04
C TYR A 85 33.17 -1.68 -66.75
N SER A 86 33.70 -0.45 -66.77
CA SER A 86 32.90 0.76 -66.51
C SER A 86 31.80 1.01 -67.55
N THR A 87 31.96 0.53 -68.80
CA THR A 87 30.90 0.57 -69.82
C THR A 87 29.81 -0.47 -69.56
N ALA A 88 30.19 -1.69 -69.19
CA ALA A 88 29.24 -2.75 -68.86
C ALA A 88 28.46 -2.41 -67.58
N PHE A 89 29.17 -2.02 -66.51
CA PHE A 89 28.65 -1.85 -65.16
C PHE A 89 28.81 -0.39 -64.68
N PRO A 90 28.07 0.58 -65.26
CA PRO A 90 28.22 2.00 -64.95
C PRO A 90 27.75 2.38 -63.53
N PHE A 91 27.17 1.44 -62.79
CA PHE A 91 26.69 1.61 -61.41
C PHE A 91 27.73 1.19 -60.35
N VAL A 92 28.88 0.66 -60.76
CA VAL A 92 29.98 0.29 -59.85
C VAL A 92 30.87 1.52 -59.65
N GLY A 93 30.89 2.05 -58.42
CA GLY A 93 31.65 3.25 -58.07
C GLY A 93 33.12 2.99 -57.73
N PRO A 94 33.90 4.06 -57.47
CA PRO A 94 35.33 3.98 -57.16
C PRO A 94 35.66 3.23 -55.86
N GLU A 95 34.68 3.03 -54.98
CA GLU A 95 34.77 2.26 -53.74
C GLU A 95 34.85 0.74 -53.96
N TRP A 96 34.64 0.28 -55.20
CA TRP A 96 34.79 -1.12 -55.60
C TRP A 96 36.04 -1.34 -56.46
N GLU A 97 36.49 -2.60 -56.50
CA GLU A 97 37.65 -3.04 -57.28
C GLU A 97 37.37 -4.36 -58.00
N TYR A 98 37.66 -4.38 -59.30
CA TYR A 98 37.61 -5.58 -60.12
C TYR A 98 38.94 -6.32 -60.03
N VAL A 99 38.89 -7.61 -59.69
CA VAL A 99 40.03 -8.54 -59.74
C VAL A 99 39.75 -9.56 -60.83
N ALA A 100 40.40 -9.42 -61.98
CA ALA A 100 40.18 -10.30 -63.13
C ALA A 100 40.64 -11.74 -62.86
N TYR A 101 39.82 -12.72 -63.24
CA TYR A 101 40.13 -14.14 -63.03
C TYR A 101 39.45 -15.03 -64.08
N ASN A 102 40.23 -15.88 -64.77
CA ASN A 102 39.75 -16.85 -65.77
C ASN A 102 38.74 -16.32 -66.80
N GLY A 103 38.92 -15.09 -67.28
CA GLY A 103 38.03 -14.45 -68.25
C GLY A 103 36.74 -13.89 -67.64
N GLY A 104 36.53 -14.06 -66.34
CA GLY A 104 35.57 -13.33 -65.52
C GLY A 104 36.29 -12.40 -64.55
N PHE A 105 35.69 -12.15 -63.40
CA PHE A 105 36.21 -11.27 -62.36
C PHE A 105 35.55 -11.50 -61.01
N TYR A 106 36.27 -11.08 -59.97
CA TYR A 106 35.72 -10.79 -58.66
C TYR A 106 35.52 -9.28 -58.52
N LEU A 107 34.46 -8.88 -57.83
CA LEU A 107 34.21 -7.49 -57.48
C LEU A 107 34.21 -7.35 -55.97
N LEU A 108 35.17 -6.59 -55.44
CA LEU A 108 35.41 -6.44 -54.01
C LEU A 108 35.23 -4.98 -53.60
N HIS A 109 34.65 -4.74 -52.42
CA HIS A 109 34.65 -3.40 -51.84
C HIS A 109 36.00 -3.09 -51.21
N ARG A 110 36.52 -1.88 -51.38
CA ARG A 110 37.87 -1.51 -50.92
C ARG A 110 38.06 -1.52 -49.41
N GLN A 111 36.99 -1.41 -48.63
CA GLN A 111 37.08 -1.34 -47.16
C GLN A 111 36.88 -2.69 -46.46
N PHE A 112 35.99 -3.54 -46.97
CA PHE A 112 35.57 -4.78 -46.31
C PHE A 112 35.68 -6.01 -47.21
N GLY A 113 36.04 -5.84 -48.48
CA GLY A 113 36.22 -6.92 -49.43
C GLY A 113 37.50 -7.71 -49.14
N ILE A 114 37.37 -9.00 -48.92
CA ILE A 114 38.48 -9.95 -48.75
C ILE A 114 38.18 -11.23 -49.53
N MET A 115 39.22 -11.91 -49.99
CA MET A 115 39.13 -13.20 -50.65
C MET A 115 40.15 -14.13 -50.03
N ASN A 116 39.67 -15.18 -49.38
CA ASN A 116 40.50 -16.17 -48.71
C ASN A 116 40.79 -17.35 -49.64
N SER A 117 41.79 -18.16 -49.29
CA SER A 117 42.21 -19.32 -50.10
C SER A 117 41.25 -20.50 -50.08
N ASP A 118 40.22 -20.47 -49.22
CA ASP A 118 39.22 -21.52 -49.02
C ASP A 118 37.84 -21.16 -49.59
N ASP A 119 37.81 -20.26 -50.59
CA ASP A 119 36.61 -19.71 -51.24
C ASP A 119 35.66 -18.95 -50.30
N THR A 120 36.09 -18.65 -49.07
CA THR A 120 35.41 -17.71 -48.17
C THR A 120 35.84 -16.27 -48.46
N GLY A 121 34.99 -15.29 -48.13
CA GLY A 121 35.32 -13.88 -48.26
C GLY A 121 34.11 -12.97 -48.35
N CYS A 122 34.31 -11.80 -48.96
CA CYS A 122 33.31 -10.76 -49.19
C CYS A 122 33.44 -10.17 -50.60
N PHE A 123 32.74 -10.77 -51.58
CA PHE A 123 32.88 -10.39 -52.98
C PHE A 123 31.70 -10.88 -53.85
N VAL A 124 31.56 -10.27 -55.02
CA VAL A 124 30.74 -10.80 -56.12
C VAL A 124 31.65 -11.56 -57.08
N GLU A 125 31.29 -12.78 -57.44
CA GLU A 125 32.07 -13.63 -58.35
C GLU A 125 31.30 -13.87 -59.65
N TYR A 126 31.98 -13.59 -60.76
CA TYR A 126 31.56 -13.99 -62.09
C TYR A 126 32.69 -14.75 -62.79
N ILE A 127 32.45 -16.00 -63.18
CA ILE A 127 33.37 -16.78 -64.01
C ILE A 127 32.58 -17.41 -65.16
N PRO A 128 32.82 -17.01 -66.43
CA PRO A 128 32.12 -17.60 -67.56
C PRO A 128 32.47 -19.09 -67.72
N ALA A 129 31.51 -19.91 -68.13
CA ALA A 129 31.75 -21.33 -68.40
C ALA A 129 32.92 -21.54 -69.36
N ALA A 130 33.77 -22.51 -69.06
CA ALA A 130 34.95 -22.80 -69.86
C ALA A 130 35.11 -24.30 -70.03
N ARG A 131 35.73 -24.70 -71.14
CA ARG A 131 36.00 -26.11 -71.43
C ARG A 131 37.34 -26.25 -72.12
N GLY A 132 38.02 -27.35 -71.83
CA GLY A 132 39.29 -27.73 -72.44
C GLY A 132 39.14 -28.12 -73.92
N SER A 133 40.17 -28.76 -74.48
CA SER A 133 40.05 -29.36 -75.81
C SER A 133 39.08 -30.55 -75.77
N GLN A 134 38.35 -30.77 -76.86
CA GLN A 134 37.41 -31.88 -77.00
C GLN A 134 38.17 -33.17 -77.35
N HIS A 135 37.85 -34.27 -76.69
CA HIS A 135 38.28 -35.63 -77.01
C HIS A 135 37.57 -36.15 -78.27
N ASP A 136 38.13 -37.19 -78.88
CA ASP A 136 37.56 -37.83 -80.07
C ASP A 136 36.15 -38.42 -79.84
N ASP A 137 35.78 -38.68 -78.57
CA ASP A 137 34.47 -39.19 -78.16
C ASP A 137 33.42 -38.09 -77.89
N GLY A 138 33.80 -36.82 -78.04
CA GLY A 138 32.94 -35.66 -77.82
C GLY A 138 32.95 -35.08 -76.40
N SER A 139 33.60 -35.74 -75.43
CA SER A 139 33.81 -35.21 -74.07
C SER A 139 34.94 -34.16 -74.05
N TYR A 140 35.07 -33.35 -72.99
CA TYR A 140 36.12 -32.33 -72.87
C TYR A 140 37.10 -32.67 -71.75
N ILE A 141 38.40 -32.34 -71.93
CA ILE A 141 39.48 -32.62 -70.96
C ILE A 141 39.15 -32.09 -69.55
N TRP A 142 38.42 -30.98 -69.48
CA TRP A 142 37.77 -30.45 -68.30
C TRP A 142 36.65 -29.52 -68.76
N GLU A 143 35.63 -29.36 -67.93
CA GLU A 143 34.60 -28.32 -68.08
C GLU A 143 34.40 -27.64 -66.74
N SER A 144 34.13 -26.34 -66.76
CA SER A 144 33.69 -25.55 -65.63
C SER A 144 32.39 -24.85 -66.01
N GLU A 145 31.41 -24.92 -65.14
CA GLU A 145 30.14 -24.24 -65.32
C GLU A 145 30.29 -22.72 -65.14
N LEU A 146 29.28 -21.98 -65.58
CA LEU A 146 29.14 -20.55 -65.31
C LEU A 146 28.94 -20.34 -63.80
N VAL A 147 29.79 -19.52 -63.18
CA VAL A 147 29.66 -19.12 -61.78
C VAL A 147 29.14 -17.68 -61.73
N GLN A 148 28.01 -17.48 -61.06
CA GLN A 148 27.48 -16.19 -60.62
C GLN A 148 27.07 -16.35 -59.16
N ARG A 149 27.87 -15.84 -58.21
CA ARG A 149 27.52 -15.90 -56.79
C ARG A 149 28.01 -14.69 -56.01
N THR A 150 27.34 -14.41 -54.90
CA THR A 150 27.75 -13.41 -53.90
C THR A 150 28.22 -14.14 -52.66
N VAL A 151 29.42 -13.84 -52.18
CA VAL A 151 30.02 -14.45 -50.98
C VAL A 151 30.08 -13.41 -49.86
N THR A 152 29.56 -13.75 -48.68
CA THR A 152 29.47 -12.88 -47.50
C THR A 152 29.95 -13.56 -46.21
N SER A 153 30.71 -14.65 -46.33
CA SER A 153 31.13 -15.49 -45.22
C SER A 153 32.20 -14.86 -44.32
N ASP A 154 32.94 -13.88 -44.84
CA ASP A 154 33.96 -13.13 -44.10
C ASP A 154 34.06 -11.71 -44.68
N CYS A 155 33.35 -10.76 -44.07
CA CYS A 155 33.30 -9.35 -44.46
C CYS A 155 33.89 -8.43 -43.36
N GLY A 156 34.85 -8.93 -42.59
CA GLY A 156 35.38 -8.24 -41.41
C GLY A 156 34.36 -8.19 -40.27
N ASP A 157 34.13 -7.01 -39.69
CA ASP A 157 33.15 -6.79 -38.61
C ASP A 157 31.69 -6.74 -39.12
N LEU A 158 31.48 -6.78 -40.44
CA LEU A 158 30.15 -6.75 -41.04
C LEU A 158 29.61 -8.17 -41.22
N SER A 159 28.36 -8.37 -40.81
CA SER A 159 27.58 -9.58 -41.12
C SER A 159 26.33 -9.20 -41.90
N MET A 160 25.79 -10.14 -42.68
CA MET A 160 24.47 -9.93 -43.30
C MET A 160 23.43 -9.63 -42.21
N PRO A 161 22.58 -8.60 -42.39
CA PRO A 161 21.48 -8.36 -41.47
C PRO A 161 20.61 -9.60 -41.30
N THR A 162 20.04 -9.79 -40.10
CA THR A 162 19.15 -10.92 -39.83
C THR A 162 18.13 -10.54 -38.75
N ILE A 163 16.86 -10.50 -39.14
CA ILE A 163 15.74 -10.19 -38.26
C ILE A 163 15.18 -11.49 -37.69
N SER A 164 15.70 -11.90 -36.52
CA SER A 164 15.25 -13.13 -35.85
C SER A 164 13.85 -12.98 -35.26
N GLU A 165 13.54 -11.84 -34.65
CA GLU A 165 12.25 -11.55 -34.04
C GLU A 165 11.71 -10.19 -34.48
N PHE A 166 10.42 -10.14 -34.83
CA PHE A 166 9.68 -8.90 -35.06
C PHE A 166 8.22 -9.14 -34.70
N LYS A 167 7.68 -8.37 -33.76
CA LYS A 167 6.33 -8.53 -33.20
C LYS A 167 5.80 -7.22 -32.62
N THR A 168 4.52 -7.20 -32.25
CA THR A 168 4.00 -6.13 -31.40
C THR A 168 4.52 -6.29 -29.97
N GLY A 169 4.95 -5.19 -29.35
CA GLY A 169 5.19 -5.10 -27.92
C GLY A 169 3.89 -4.84 -27.15
N SER A 170 3.07 -3.94 -27.69
CA SER A 170 1.76 -3.54 -27.13
C SER A 170 0.87 -2.95 -28.22
N VAL A 171 -0.45 -3.00 -28.03
CA VAL A 171 -1.46 -2.45 -28.97
C VAL A 171 -2.56 -1.78 -28.18
N SER A 172 -2.97 -0.58 -28.60
CA SER A 172 -4.17 0.11 -28.11
C SER A 172 -5.20 0.29 -29.23
N ASP A 173 -6.25 1.06 -28.96
CA ASP A 173 -7.23 1.46 -29.95
C ASP A 173 -6.65 2.43 -30.99
N ILE A 174 -5.62 3.21 -30.66
CA ILE A 174 -5.02 4.19 -31.58
C ILE A 174 -3.49 4.11 -31.71
N GLY A 175 -2.86 3.01 -31.29
CA GLY A 175 -1.41 2.92 -31.35
C GLY A 175 -0.86 1.51 -31.22
N VAL A 176 0.40 1.36 -31.63
CA VAL A 176 1.15 0.11 -31.58
C VAL A 176 2.60 0.37 -31.19
N GLU A 177 3.15 -0.49 -30.35
CA GLU A 177 4.58 -0.60 -30.13
C GLU A 177 5.12 -1.78 -30.93
N LEU A 178 6.22 -1.55 -31.64
CA LEU A 178 6.90 -2.54 -32.44
C LEU A 178 8.25 -2.89 -31.81
N VAL A 179 8.50 -4.18 -31.62
CA VAL A 179 9.73 -4.69 -31.00
C VAL A 179 10.39 -5.74 -31.88
N TRP A 180 11.71 -5.64 -31.98
CA TRP A 180 12.58 -6.60 -32.64
C TRP A 180 13.83 -6.86 -31.78
N ASN A 181 14.66 -7.80 -32.23
CA ASN A 181 15.95 -8.17 -31.63
C ASN A 181 16.92 -6.98 -31.51
N ASP A 182 18.03 -7.19 -30.77
CA ASP A 182 19.01 -6.15 -30.47
C ASP A 182 19.49 -5.43 -31.74
N THR A 183 19.47 -4.09 -31.69
CA THR A 183 19.93 -3.27 -32.81
C THR A 183 21.43 -3.32 -32.96
N VAL A 184 21.89 -3.65 -34.16
CA VAL A 184 23.29 -3.69 -34.54
C VAL A 184 23.76 -2.28 -34.91
N VAL A 185 24.86 -1.85 -34.30
CA VAL A 185 25.46 -0.54 -34.56
C VAL A 185 25.91 -0.47 -36.01
N GLY A 186 25.50 0.59 -36.72
CA GLY A 186 25.83 0.79 -38.14
C GLY A 186 24.75 0.33 -39.11
N ASN A 187 23.80 -0.51 -38.67
CA ASN A 187 22.65 -0.89 -39.48
C ASN A 187 21.61 0.24 -39.51
N SER A 188 20.88 0.33 -40.63
CA SER A 188 19.74 1.22 -40.80
C SER A 188 18.44 0.43 -40.72
N TYR A 189 17.45 0.97 -40.02
CA TYR A 189 16.15 0.33 -39.83
C TYR A 189 15.04 1.20 -40.41
N LYS A 190 14.13 0.56 -41.14
CA LYS A 190 12.96 1.20 -41.73
C LYS A 190 11.72 0.37 -41.42
N ILE A 191 10.67 1.02 -40.94
CA ILE A 191 9.36 0.41 -40.71
C ILE A 191 8.40 0.89 -41.79
N GLU A 192 7.76 -0.05 -42.46
CA GLU A 192 6.67 0.20 -43.41
C GLU A 192 5.37 -0.29 -42.76
N LEU A 193 4.42 0.61 -42.55
CA LEU A 193 3.10 0.30 -41.99
C LEU A 193 2.04 0.51 -43.07
N THR A 194 1.36 -0.55 -43.47
CA THR A 194 0.32 -0.55 -44.49
C THR A 194 -1.05 -0.68 -43.84
N GLU A 195 -1.89 0.32 -44.09
CA GLU A 195 -3.27 0.40 -43.61
C GLU A 195 -4.23 -0.19 -44.65
N TYR A 196 -5.16 -1.04 -44.20
CA TYR A 196 -6.19 -1.64 -45.04
C TYR A 196 -7.57 -1.16 -44.61
N ARG A 197 -8.22 -0.39 -45.47
CA ARG A 197 -9.60 0.06 -45.29
C ARG A 197 -10.52 -0.65 -46.26
N GLU A 198 -11.65 -1.12 -45.76
CA GLU A 198 -12.62 -1.83 -46.58
C GLU A 198 -13.15 -0.90 -47.69
N GLY A 199 -12.91 -1.28 -48.95
CA GLY A 199 -13.34 -0.52 -50.13
C GLY A 199 -12.41 0.60 -50.59
N GLU A 200 -11.25 0.81 -49.94
CA GLU A 200 -10.24 1.80 -50.33
C GLU A 200 -8.91 1.17 -50.76
N SER A 201 -8.02 1.95 -51.36
CA SER A 201 -6.66 1.51 -51.67
C SER A 201 -5.79 1.58 -50.41
N SER A 202 -4.93 0.58 -50.21
CA SER A 202 -4.02 0.54 -49.06
C SER A 202 -3.03 1.71 -49.08
N ILE A 203 -2.77 2.31 -47.91
CA ILE A 203 -1.79 3.39 -47.75
C ILE A 203 -0.61 2.86 -46.96
N THR A 204 0.63 3.07 -47.44
CA THR A 204 1.86 2.66 -46.74
C THR A 204 2.61 3.86 -46.19
N TYR A 205 2.76 3.90 -44.87
CA TYR A 205 3.52 4.90 -44.13
C TYR A 205 4.94 4.38 -43.86
N ASN A 206 5.94 5.24 -44.00
CA ASN A 206 7.35 4.87 -43.85
C ASN A 206 7.96 5.61 -42.66
N TYR A 207 8.57 4.87 -41.73
CA TYR A 207 9.19 5.42 -40.53
C TYR A 207 10.67 5.02 -40.45
N PRO A 208 11.60 5.98 -40.35
CA PRO A 208 12.98 5.66 -40.02
C PRO A 208 13.08 5.27 -38.54
N ALA A 209 13.72 4.14 -38.27
CA ALA A 209 13.94 3.63 -36.92
C ALA A 209 15.44 3.53 -36.61
N LYS A 210 15.79 3.64 -35.33
CA LYS A 210 17.18 3.48 -34.85
C LYS A 210 17.32 2.41 -33.77
N LYS A 211 16.24 2.15 -33.03
CA LYS A 211 16.21 1.24 -31.88
C LYS A 211 14.86 0.53 -31.80
N SER A 212 14.87 -0.70 -31.28
CA SER A 212 13.68 -1.48 -30.93
C SER A 212 12.81 -0.76 -29.87
N GLY A 213 11.54 -1.14 -29.75
CA GLY A 213 10.56 -0.45 -28.91
C GLY A 213 10.06 0.84 -29.54
N PHE A 214 9.62 0.77 -30.81
CA PHE A 214 9.20 1.91 -31.61
C PHE A 214 7.68 2.05 -31.61
N TYR A 215 7.16 3.16 -31.07
CA TYR A 215 5.74 3.45 -30.99
C TYR A 215 5.23 4.21 -32.22
N ILE A 216 4.08 3.80 -32.76
CA ILE A 216 3.33 4.51 -33.79
C ILE A 216 1.95 4.84 -33.21
N ALA A 217 1.61 6.14 -33.22
CA ALA A 217 0.36 6.69 -32.69
C ALA A 217 -0.64 7.00 -33.80
N ASP A 218 -1.80 7.52 -33.40
CA ASP A 218 -2.86 8.05 -34.26
C ASP A 218 -3.39 7.03 -35.30
N LEU A 219 -3.42 5.75 -34.93
CA LEU A 219 -4.04 4.67 -35.73
C LEU A 219 -5.57 4.68 -35.56
N GLU A 220 -6.27 4.03 -36.49
CA GLU A 220 -7.73 3.89 -36.43
C GLU A 220 -8.13 2.67 -35.58
N PRO A 221 -9.13 2.78 -34.68
CA PRO A 221 -9.65 1.64 -33.92
C PRO A 221 -10.26 0.54 -34.81
N ASN A 222 -10.24 -0.70 -34.33
CA ASN A 222 -10.76 -1.88 -35.04
C ASN A 222 -10.26 -2.04 -36.49
N THR A 223 -9.01 -1.67 -36.76
CA THR A 223 -8.43 -1.66 -38.11
C THR A 223 -7.25 -2.61 -38.20
N GLN A 224 -7.15 -3.34 -39.31
CA GLN A 224 -6.03 -4.22 -39.61
C GLN A 224 -4.90 -3.45 -40.28
N TYR A 225 -3.69 -3.69 -39.81
CA TYR A 225 -2.46 -3.16 -40.39
C TYR A 225 -1.48 -4.29 -40.70
N ASP A 226 -0.81 -4.20 -41.83
CA ASP A 226 0.40 -4.97 -42.10
C ASP A 226 1.61 -4.12 -41.78
N VAL A 227 2.61 -4.71 -41.16
CA VAL A 227 3.85 -4.01 -40.82
C VAL A 227 5.03 -4.82 -41.29
N LYS A 228 6.02 -4.12 -41.85
CA LYS A 228 7.29 -4.68 -42.29
C LYS A 228 8.45 -3.91 -41.68
N LEU A 229 9.39 -4.62 -41.08
CA LEU A 229 10.69 -4.10 -40.67
C LEU A 229 11.72 -4.47 -41.74
N VAL A 230 12.49 -3.48 -42.18
CA VAL A 230 13.62 -3.65 -43.09
C VAL A 230 14.89 -3.22 -42.35
N GLU A 231 15.85 -4.12 -42.25
CA GLU A 231 17.18 -3.88 -41.68
C GLU A 231 18.22 -3.96 -42.80
N CYS A 232 18.99 -2.89 -43.01
CA CYS A 232 20.00 -2.83 -44.07
C CYS A 232 21.36 -2.40 -43.53
N ASN A 233 22.42 -2.94 -44.14
CA ASN A 233 23.78 -2.43 -44.00
C ASN A 233 24.51 -2.45 -45.35
N GLN A 234 25.84 -2.30 -45.34
CA GLN A 234 26.66 -2.25 -46.56
C GLN A 234 26.67 -3.57 -47.35
N LEU A 235 26.31 -4.71 -46.74
CA LEU A 235 26.25 -6.00 -47.41
C LEU A 235 24.92 -6.24 -48.12
N GLY A 236 23.81 -5.81 -47.51
CA GLY A 236 22.47 -5.97 -48.05
C GLY A 236 21.38 -5.67 -47.02
N CYS A 237 20.17 -6.15 -47.28
CA CYS A 237 19.02 -5.99 -46.39
C CYS A 237 18.37 -7.33 -46.05
N ASP A 238 17.77 -7.41 -44.86
CA ASP A 238 16.78 -8.42 -44.48
C ASP A 238 15.43 -7.74 -44.18
N GLU A 239 14.32 -8.46 -44.39
CA GLU A 239 12.97 -7.93 -44.13
C GLU A 239 12.06 -8.96 -43.46
N LYS A 240 11.21 -8.48 -42.55
CA LYS A 240 10.24 -9.32 -41.83
C LYS A 240 8.91 -8.59 -41.68
N SER A 241 7.81 -9.31 -41.92
CA SER A 241 6.46 -8.75 -41.88
C SER A 241 5.51 -9.56 -41.01
N PHE A 242 4.51 -8.89 -40.42
CA PHE A 242 3.35 -9.52 -39.79
C PHE A 242 2.15 -8.56 -39.81
N SER A 243 0.96 -9.05 -39.44
CA SER A 243 -0.26 -8.24 -39.35
C SER A 243 -0.74 -8.13 -37.90
N PHE A 244 -1.34 -6.99 -37.54
CA PHE A 244 -2.02 -6.82 -36.25
C PHE A 244 -3.31 -6.02 -36.41
N ASN A 245 -4.18 -6.10 -35.40
CA ASN A 245 -5.42 -5.33 -35.34
C ASN A 245 -5.36 -4.38 -34.14
N THR A 246 -5.74 -3.12 -34.35
CA THR A 246 -5.98 -2.18 -33.24
C THR A 246 -7.23 -2.58 -32.44
N LEU A 247 -7.28 -2.15 -31.19
CA LEU A 247 -8.39 -2.48 -30.30
C LEU A 247 -9.63 -1.62 -30.60
N SER A 248 -10.77 -2.00 -30.01
CA SER A 248 -11.99 -1.18 -30.07
C SER A 248 -11.80 0.16 -29.35
N SER A 249 -12.43 1.21 -29.88
CA SER A 249 -12.36 2.59 -29.39
C SER A 249 -12.58 2.70 -27.87
N ARG A 250 -11.74 3.51 -27.22
CA ARG A 250 -11.76 3.74 -25.77
C ARG A 250 -11.90 5.22 -25.45
N LEU A 251 -12.55 5.53 -24.34
CA LEU A 251 -12.58 6.89 -23.79
C LEU A 251 -11.29 7.17 -23.03
N SER A 252 -10.65 8.32 -23.28
CA SER A 252 -9.46 8.76 -22.53
C SER A 252 -9.80 9.82 -21.49
N TYR A 253 -9.46 9.52 -20.24
CA TYR A 253 -9.75 10.39 -19.11
C TYR A 253 -8.84 11.62 -19.08
N ASN A 254 -7.52 11.42 -19.02
CA ASN A 254 -6.53 12.48 -18.82
C ASN A 254 -6.40 13.40 -20.04
N ASP A 255 -6.69 12.92 -21.24
CA ASP A 255 -6.56 13.70 -22.48
C ASP A 255 -7.60 14.82 -22.58
N SER A 256 -8.67 14.73 -21.79
CA SER A 256 -9.69 15.76 -21.65
C SER A 256 -9.26 16.93 -20.76
N ARG A 257 -8.08 16.85 -20.11
CA ARG A 257 -7.54 17.87 -19.20
C ARG A 257 -6.58 18.81 -19.92
N GLN A 258 -6.40 20.02 -19.37
CA GLN A 258 -5.40 20.95 -19.89
C GLN A 258 -3.98 20.49 -19.52
N ALA A 259 -3.11 20.36 -20.52
CA ALA A 259 -1.73 19.95 -20.31
C ALA A 259 -0.88 21.06 -19.67
N VAL A 260 -0.35 20.81 -18.47
CA VAL A 260 0.62 21.67 -17.77
C VAL A 260 2.03 21.18 -18.04
N ASN A 261 2.97 22.08 -18.35
CA ASN A 261 4.38 21.71 -18.55
C ASN A 261 5.16 21.72 -17.22
N HIS A 262 5.85 20.62 -16.92
CA HIS A 262 6.72 20.50 -15.74
C HIS A 262 8.22 20.40 -16.08
N LEU A 263 8.58 20.38 -17.38
CA LEU A 263 9.97 20.21 -17.81
C LEU A 263 10.66 21.54 -18.11
N VAL A 264 11.93 21.64 -17.71
CA VAL A 264 12.88 22.65 -18.19
C VAL A 264 13.61 22.09 -19.41
N GLY A 265 13.54 22.75 -20.57
CA GLY A 265 14.10 22.24 -21.82
C GLY A 265 13.21 22.50 -23.04
N ASN A 266 13.56 21.93 -24.20
CA ASN A 266 12.80 22.04 -25.45
C ASN A 266 11.75 20.93 -25.62
N LEU A 267 11.83 19.84 -24.85
CA LEU A 267 10.74 18.91 -24.64
C LEU A 267 9.78 19.50 -23.60
N LYS A 268 8.52 19.70 -24.01
CA LYS A 268 7.45 20.17 -23.12
C LYS A 268 6.52 19.01 -22.80
N ALA A 269 6.35 18.69 -21.53
CA ALA A 269 5.51 17.58 -21.09
C ALA A 269 4.89 17.84 -19.74
N ASN A 270 3.69 17.28 -19.54
CA ASN A 270 3.14 17.07 -18.22
C ASN A 270 3.81 15.86 -17.58
N VAL A 271 4.21 16.01 -16.32
CA VAL A 271 4.81 14.94 -15.51
C VAL A 271 3.95 14.72 -14.27
N ALA A 272 3.57 13.48 -14.01
CA ALA A 272 2.90 13.07 -12.79
C ALA A 272 3.59 11.85 -12.17
N LEU A 273 3.55 11.77 -10.84
CA LEU A 273 4.12 10.67 -10.07
C LEU A 273 3.00 10.03 -9.25
N ALA A 274 2.44 8.96 -9.79
CA ALA A 274 1.32 8.26 -9.18
C ALA A 274 1.80 7.39 -8.02
N GLN A 275 1.50 7.82 -6.79
CA GLN A 275 1.66 7.04 -5.57
C GLN A 275 0.30 6.66 -5.02
N THR A 276 -0.44 7.64 -4.48
CA THR A 276 -1.86 7.50 -4.16
C THR A 276 -2.75 8.05 -5.27
N HIS A 277 -2.29 9.07 -5.99
CA HIS A 277 -3.05 9.77 -7.03
C HIS A 277 -2.20 10.10 -8.26
N THR A 278 -2.80 10.03 -9.45
CA THR A 278 -2.19 10.46 -10.72
C THR A 278 -2.17 11.98 -10.92
N SER A 279 -2.78 12.75 -10.01
CA SER A 279 -2.78 14.22 -10.02
C SER A 279 -1.61 14.85 -9.28
N VAL A 280 -0.69 14.05 -8.74
CA VAL A 280 0.52 14.52 -8.04
C VAL A 280 1.62 14.85 -9.04
N ALA A 281 2.11 16.08 -9.01
CA ALA A 281 3.18 16.58 -9.87
C ALA A 281 4.53 16.62 -9.11
N PRO A 282 5.67 16.80 -9.81
CA PRO A 282 6.97 16.99 -9.15
C PRO A 282 7.01 18.20 -8.20
N TYR A 283 6.33 19.30 -8.58
CA TYR A 283 6.17 20.53 -7.79
C TYR A 283 4.82 21.20 -8.06
N GLY A 284 4.51 22.23 -7.27
CA GLY A 284 3.30 23.05 -7.44
C GLY A 284 2.05 22.48 -6.76
N ASN A 285 2.16 21.30 -6.12
CA ASN A 285 1.05 20.64 -5.43
C ASN A 285 0.45 21.50 -4.31
N ASP A 286 1.27 22.28 -3.60
CA ASP A 286 0.82 23.20 -2.55
C ASP A 286 -0.20 24.23 -3.06
N ALA A 287 -0.06 24.71 -4.30
CA ALA A 287 -0.95 25.74 -4.85
C ALA A 287 -2.38 25.23 -5.12
N VAL A 288 -2.55 23.91 -5.24
CA VAL A 288 -3.83 23.24 -5.49
C VAL A 288 -4.24 22.33 -4.32
N ASN A 289 -3.54 22.40 -3.18
CA ASN A 289 -3.74 21.55 -2.02
C ASN A 289 -3.68 20.03 -2.33
N HIS A 290 -2.83 19.63 -3.27
CA HIS A 290 -2.56 18.22 -3.54
C HIS A 290 -1.43 17.69 -2.65
N PRO A 291 -1.33 16.37 -2.42
CA PRO A 291 -0.23 15.80 -1.65
C PRO A 291 1.10 15.96 -2.39
N ASN A 292 2.18 16.11 -1.63
CA ASN A 292 3.56 16.04 -2.12
C ASN A 292 4.01 14.57 -2.27
N LEU A 293 5.18 14.36 -2.86
CA LEU A 293 5.73 13.01 -3.06
C LEU A 293 6.11 12.38 -1.71
N VAL A 294 5.54 11.24 -1.35
CA VAL A 294 5.92 10.49 -0.13
C VAL A 294 7.27 9.82 -0.38
N ILE A 295 8.26 10.06 0.48
CA ILE A 295 9.56 9.39 0.30
C ILE A 295 9.47 7.90 0.61
N ASN A 296 10.40 7.12 0.06
CA ASN A 296 10.50 5.68 0.27
C ASN A 296 9.18 4.95 -0.05
N ARG A 297 8.48 5.41 -1.09
CA ARG A 297 7.26 4.80 -1.62
C ARG A 297 7.34 4.78 -3.14
N GLU A 298 7.16 3.60 -3.72
CA GLU A 298 7.21 3.43 -5.18
C GLU A 298 6.18 4.32 -5.89
N SER A 299 6.48 4.66 -7.14
CA SER A 299 5.61 5.53 -7.92
C SER A 299 5.60 5.13 -9.38
N LEU A 300 4.43 5.24 -10.03
CA LEU A 300 4.36 5.22 -11.49
C LEU A 300 4.64 6.63 -12.03
N LEU A 301 5.75 6.80 -12.74
CA LEU A 301 6.05 8.01 -13.49
C LEU A 301 5.18 8.03 -14.75
N LEU A 302 4.44 9.11 -14.93
CA LEU A 302 3.60 9.37 -16.09
C LEU A 302 4.08 10.64 -16.79
N VAL A 303 4.37 10.55 -18.08
CA VAL A 303 4.85 11.69 -18.87
C VAL A 303 3.98 11.83 -20.10
N THR A 304 3.30 12.97 -20.23
CA THR A 304 2.46 13.28 -21.39
C THR A 304 3.10 14.42 -22.19
N PRO A 305 3.87 14.12 -23.25
CA PRO A 305 4.44 15.13 -24.12
C PRO A 305 3.37 16.01 -24.75
N LYS A 306 3.59 17.32 -24.78
CA LYS A 306 2.70 18.27 -25.48
C LYS A 306 2.67 18.01 -27.00
N SER A 307 3.77 17.48 -27.52
CA SER A 307 3.89 17.10 -28.93
C SER A 307 3.74 15.58 -29.06
N ARG A 308 2.75 15.15 -29.84
CA ARG A 308 2.36 13.73 -29.96
C ARG A 308 3.27 12.90 -30.87
N ASN A 309 4.18 13.55 -31.58
CA ASN A 309 5.04 12.93 -32.59
C ASN A 309 6.28 12.25 -31.97
N VAL A 310 6.09 11.47 -30.91
CA VAL A 310 7.13 10.76 -30.17
C VAL A 310 6.99 9.27 -30.48
N ASN A 311 8.05 8.67 -31.01
CA ASN A 311 8.08 7.22 -31.23
C ASN A 311 8.79 6.49 -30.10
N GLN A 312 9.71 7.16 -29.40
CA GLN A 312 10.42 6.61 -28.25
C GLN A 312 10.74 7.73 -27.28
N LEU A 313 10.58 7.46 -25.98
CA LEU A 313 10.91 8.37 -24.90
C LEU A 313 11.82 7.66 -23.90
N TRP A 314 12.94 8.26 -23.58
CA TRP A 314 13.87 7.79 -22.57
C TRP A 314 13.83 8.70 -21.35
N VAL A 315 14.09 8.11 -20.19
CA VAL A 315 14.40 8.83 -18.96
C VAL A 315 15.72 8.34 -18.40
N ASP A 316 16.64 9.27 -18.18
CA ASP A 316 17.86 9.08 -17.40
C ASP A 316 17.52 9.45 -15.95
N VAL A 317 17.68 8.48 -15.04
CA VAL A 317 17.36 8.64 -13.60
C VAL A 317 18.67 8.83 -12.84
N GLU A 318 18.75 9.90 -12.04
CA GLU A 318 19.89 10.18 -11.19
C GLU A 318 19.43 10.39 -9.74
N LEU A 319 20.23 9.94 -8.78
CA LEU A 319 20.01 10.16 -7.36
C LEU A 319 21.31 10.68 -6.74
N ASP A 320 21.26 11.87 -6.13
CA ASP A 320 22.45 12.57 -5.59
C ASP A 320 23.58 12.71 -6.63
N GLY A 321 23.21 12.93 -7.90
CA GLY A 321 24.13 13.01 -9.03
C GLY A 321 24.71 11.67 -9.52
N VAL A 322 24.32 10.54 -8.91
CA VAL A 322 24.70 9.20 -9.34
C VAL A 322 23.67 8.66 -10.32
N SER A 323 24.09 8.23 -11.51
CA SER A 323 23.19 7.63 -12.51
C SER A 323 22.69 6.26 -12.05
N MET A 324 21.36 6.11 -11.97
CA MET A 324 20.66 4.85 -11.73
C MET A 324 20.39 4.10 -13.04
N GLY A 325 20.63 4.74 -14.19
CA GLY A 325 20.48 4.16 -15.52
C GLY A 325 19.63 5.02 -16.45
N ARG A 326 19.63 4.62 -17.73
CA ARG A 326 18.77 5.16 -18.78
C ARG A 326 17.73 4.11 -19.16
N PHE A 327 16.46 4.47 -19.07
CA PHE A 327 15.35 3.56 -19.29
C PHE A 327 14.51 4.02 -20.48
N LEU A 328 14.14 3.10 -21.36
CA LEU A 328 13.10 3.32 -22.35
C LEU A 328 11.75 3.29 -21.62
N MET A 329 10.96 4.35 -21.75
CA MET A 329 9.63 4.43 -21.14
C MET A 329 8.64 3.56 -21.91
N HIS A 330 7.68 2.98 -21.21
CA HIS A 330 6.57 2.27 -21.82
C HIS A 330 5.70 3.25 -22.63
N PRO A 331 5.35 2.91 -23.88
CA PRO A 331 4.55 3.78 -24.72
C PRO A 331 3.08 3.82 -24.27
N PRO A 332 2.28 4.77 -24.78
CA PRO A 332 0.88 4.88 -24.46
C PRO A 332 0.05 3.62 -24.74
N SER A 333 0.44 2.80 -25.73
CA SER A 333 -0.21 1.50 -26.00
C SER A 333 0.05 0.44 -24.93
N ALA A 334 1.07 0.62 -24.10
CA ALA A 334 1.45 -0.25 -22.99
C ALA A 334 1.01 0.32 -21.61
N LEU A 335 0.18 1.37 -21.59
CA LEU A 335 -0.31 1.91 -20.33
C LEU A 335 -1.06 0.84 -19.52
N PRO A 336 -0.88 0.82 -18.19
CA PRO A 336 -1.64 -0.06 -17.32
C PRO A 336 -3.16 0.10 -17.49
N ASP A 337 -3.90 -1.00 -17.35
CA ASP A 337 -5.36 -1.02 -17.42
C ASP A 337 -6.01 -0.37 -16.17
N THR A 338 -7.32 -0.17 -16.25
CA THR A 338 -8.15 0.34 -15.14
C THR A 338 -8.75 -0.81 -14.31
N ASP A 339 -9.32 -0.46 -13.17
CA ASP A 339 -10.14 -1.35 -12.35
C ASP A 339 -11.61 -1.44 -12.83
N GLN A 340 -11.91 -1.04 -14.06
CA GLN A 340 -13.26 -1.07 -14.63
C GLN A 340 -13.75 -2.52 -14.84
N HIS A 341 -15.00 -2.78 -14.44
CA HIS A 341 -15.68 -4.04 -14.76
C HIS A 341 -16.13 -4.13 -16.22
N ASP A 342 -16.30 -5.35 -16.73
CA ASP A 342 -16.97 -5.56 -18.00
C ASP A 342 -18.50 -5.63 -17.83
N ASN A 343 -19.17 -4.50 -18.06
CA ASN A 343 -20.61 -4.33 -17.82
C ASN A 343 -21.36 -3.74 -19.04
N GLY A 344 -20.75 -3.79 -20.23
CA GLY A 344 -21.33 -3.28 -21.48
C GLY A 344 -21.20 -1.77 -21.69
N LYS A 345 -20.63 -1.02 -20.74
CA LYS A 345 -20.27 0.39 -20.91
C LYS A 345 -18.99 0.58 -21.72
N SER A 346 -18.77 1.79 -22.22
CA SER A 346 -17.54 2.18 -22.93
C SER A 346 -16.30 1.88 -22.09
N LYS A 347 -15.26 1.32 -22.70
CA LYS A 347 -13.98 1.11 -22.00
C LYS A 347 -13.28 2.44 -21.81
N VAL A 348 -12.82 2.70 -20.59
CA VAL A 348 -12.10 3.92 -20.22
C VAL A 348 -10.65 3.58 -19.92
N MET A 349 -9.73 4.35 -20.49
CA MET A 349 -8.30 4.28 -20.21
C MET A 349 -7.80 5.60 -19.63
N PHE A 350 -6.63 5.57 -19.01
CA PHE A 350 -6.06 6.78 -18.41
C PHE A 350 -5.75 7.86 -19.45
N SER A 351 -5.01 7.54 -20.53
CA SER A 351 -4.60 8.51 -21.56
C SER A 351 -4.20 7.81 -22.86
N HIS A 352 -4.44 8.41 -24.02
CA HIS A 352 -3.89 7.94 -25.28
C HIS A 352 -2.46 8.41 -25.54
N TYR A 353 -1.92 9.32 -24.71
CA TYR A 353 -0.64 10.00 -24.98
C TYR A 353 0.37 9.95 -23.82
N ALA A 354 0.00 9.37 -22.67
CA ALA A 354 0.91 9.26 -21.53
C ALA A 354 1.86 8.08 -21.69
N TRP A 355 3.16 8.35 -21.55
CA TRP A 355 4.22 7.37 -21.40
C TRP A 355 4.37 7.02 -19.93
N SER A 356 4.82 5.82 -19.62
CA SER A 356 4.94 5.39 -18.22
C SER A 356 6.24 4.65 -17.89
N LEU A 357 6.69 4.76 -16.64
CA LEU A 357 7.78 3.97 -16.09
C LEU A 357 7.59 3.79 -14.58
N PRO A 358 7.64 2.55 -14.03
CA PRO A 358 7.68 2.37 -12.58
C PRO A 358 9.02 2.86 -12.01
N LEU A 359 8.97 3.69 -10.98
CA LEU A 359 10.12 4.15 -10.20
C LEU A 359 10.22 3.37 -8.90
N SER A 360 11.41 2.84 -8.62
CA SER A 360 11.69 2.14 -7.36
C SER A 360 11.47 3.07 -6.17
N TRP A 361 10.94 2.52 -5.07
CA TRP A 361 10.79 3.24 -3.81
C TRP A 361 12.12 3.79 -3.29
N GLU A 362 13.24 3.11 -3.56
CA GLU A 362 14.60 3.51 -3.14
C GLU A 362 15.07 4.82 -3.81
N TRP A 363 14.54 5.12 -5.00
CA TRP A 363 14.84 6.32 -5.77
C TRP A 363 13.95 7.50 -5.35
N MET A 364 12.78 7.22 -4.77
CA MET A 364 11.78 8.22 -4.41
C MET A 364 12.16 8.95 -3.12
N LYS A 365 13.19 9.80 -3.18
CA LYS A 365 13.68 10.62 -2.07
C LYS A 365 14.43 11.86 -2.57
N PRO A 366 14.67 12.86 -1.71
CA PRO A 366 15.50 14.03 -2.05
C PRO A 366 16.83 13.62 -2.68
N GLY A 367 17.26 14.38 -3.69
CA GLY A 367 18.39 14.04 -4.55
C GLY A 367 18.00 13.41 -5.90
N LEU A 368 16.75 12.95 -6.05
CA LEU A 368 16.23 12.41 -7.31
C LEU A 368 16.18 13.49 -8.39
N SER A 369 16.66 13.19 -9.60
CA SER A 369 16.41 14.00 -10.79
C SER A 369 16.08 13.13 -12.00
N LEU A 370 15.28 13.68 -12.92
CA LEU A 370 14.75 12.97 -14.08
C LEU A 370 15.04 13.77 -15.35
N LYS A 371 15.82 13.20 -16.27
CA LYS A 371 16.13 13.83 -17.57
C LYS A 371 15.48 13.02 -18.67
N PHE A 372 14.64 13.66 -19.46
CA PHE A 372 13.87 13.05 -20.54
C PHE A 372 14.48 13.39 -21.88
N SER A 373 14.54 12.42 -22.78
CA SER A 373 14.93 12.64 -24.18
C SER A 373 14.08 11.78 -25.11
N ASP A 374 13.79 12.28 -26.32
CA ASP A 374 13.01 11.53 -27.32
C ASP A 374 13.79 11.23 -28.60
N ASN A 375 13.17 10.46 -29.50
CA ASN A 375 13.78 10.05 -30.78
C ASN A 375 14.02 11.22 -31.76
N ARG A 376 13.63 12.45 -31.41
CA ARG A 376 13.88 13.68 -32.16
C ARG A 376 14.95 14.55 -31.50
N ASN A 377 15.65 14.03 -30.49
CA ASN A 377 16.65 14.73 -29.68
C ASN A 377 16.09 15.98 -28.98
N ARG A 378 14.80 15.97 -28.64
CA ARG A 378 14.25 16.94 -27.69
C ARG A 378 14.56 16.46 -26.29
N GLU A 379 14.89 17.38 -25.41
CA GLU A 379 15.30 17.14 -24.04
C GLU A 379 14.53 18.03 -23.07
N GLY A 380 14.24 17.48 -21.90
CA GLY A 380 13.67 18.24 -20.80
C GLY A 380 13.93 17.56 -19.48
N GLU A 381 14.08 18.32 -18.41
CA GLU A 381 14.46 17.77 -17.11
C GLU A 381 13.59 18.29 -15.97
N VAL A 382 13.55 17.50 -14.91
CA VAL A 382 13.16 17.89 -13.56
C VAL A 382 14.38 17.69 -12.67
N THR A 383 15.06 18.78 -12.32
CA THR A 383 16.24 18.77 -11.44
C THR A 383 15.86 18.47 -10.00
N GLN A 384 16.80 17.97 -9.20
CA GLN A 384 16.56 17.59 -7.80
C GLN A 384 15.90 18.67 -6.93
N ASP A 385 16.26 19.95 -7.14
CA ASP A 385 15.72 21.08 -6.37
C ASP A 385 14.26 21.43 -6.73
N LEU A 386 13.73 20.86 -7.82
CA LEU A 386 12.35 21.04 -8.24
C LEU A 386 11.43 19.98 -7.65
N LEU A 387 11.91 18.85 -7.11
CA LEU A 387 11.02 17.86 -6.53
C LEU A 387 10.68 18.24 -5.08
N VAL A 388 9.39 18.25 -4.77
CA VAL A 388 8.90 18.52 -3.41
C VAL A 388 8.41 17.22 -2.78
N PHE A 389 9.15 16.75 -1.78
CA PHE A 389 8.81 15.56 -1.01
C PHE A 389 8.14 15.90 0.33
N GLY A 390 7.23 15.02 0.77
CA GLY A 390 6.81 14.85 2.16
C GLY A 390 7.61 13.72 2.83
N GLY A 391 7.35 13.45 4.10
CA GLY A 391 8.07 12.41 4.85
C GLY A 391 7.82 10.98 4.36
N ALA A 392 8.32 10.00 5.12
CA ALA A 392 7.97 8.59 5.04
C ALA A 392 7.13 8.22 6.27
N PRO A 393 5.85 8.61 6.36
CA PRO A 393 5.06 8.29 7.53
C PRO A 393 4.88 6.79 7.71
N GLU A 394 4.88 6.35 8.96
CA GLU A 394 4.51 5.00 9.34
C GLU A 394 3.16 5.02 10.08
N LEU A 395 2.28 4.06 9.78
CA LEU A 395 1.02 3.88 10.50
C LEU A 395 0.93 2.46 11.05
N VAL A 396 0.67 2.35 12.35
CA VAL A 396 0.29 1.07 12.99
C VAL A 396 -1.20 1.06 13.26
N ILE A 397 -1.88 0.00 12.81
CA ILE A 397 -3.31 -0.25 13.04
C ILE A 397 -3.46 -1.56 13.81
N GLN A 398 -3.99 -1.49 15.03
CA GLN A 398 -4.34 -2.66 15.83
C GLN A 398 -5.81 -3.00 15.65
N ASN A 399 -6.17 -4.28 15.51
CA ASN A 399 -7.55 -4.70 15.32
C ASN A 399 -8.00 -5.61 16.47
N ILE A 400 -9.14 -5.31 17.11
CA ILE A 400 -9.68 -6.13 18.20
C ILE A 400 -11.21 -6.29 18.13
N ASP A 401 -11.73 -7.50 18.34
CA ASP A 401 -13.17 -7.76 18.45
C ASP A 401 -13.59 -7.92 19.92
N ILE A 402 -14.52 -7.08 20.38
CA ILE A 402 -14.87 -6.92 21.80
C ILE A 402 -16.34 -7.29 22.03
N GLY A 403 -16.56 -8.20 22.97
CA GLY A 403 -17.88 -8.54 23.50
C GLY A 403 -18.00 -8.18 24.98
N MET A 404 -18.90 -7.26 25.32
CA MET A 404 -19.12 -6.78 26.69
C MET A 404 -20.43 -7.35 27.27
N LEU A 405 -20.32 -8.28 28.20
CA LEU A 405 -21.44 -9.05 28.78
C LEU A 405 -22.21 -9.88 27.72
N VAL A 406 -21.52 -10.17 26.62
CA VAL A 406 -21.91 -10.97 25.47
C VAL A 406 -20.63 -11.38 24.76
N GLU A 407 -20.63 -12.48 24.02
CA GLU A 407 -19.49 -12.96 23.22
C GLU A 407 -19.08 -11.88 22.19
N PRO A 408 -17.85 -11.87 21.65
CA PRO A 408 -17.48 -11.04 20.50
C PRO A 408 -18.37 -11.33 19.27
N ARG A 409 -18.40 -10.40 18.30
CA ARG A 409 -19.34 -10.50 17.17
C ARG A 409 -18.90 -11.52 16.11
N ASN A 410 -17.60 -11.79 16.01
CA ASN A 410 -16.98 -12.64 15.00
C ASN A 410 -17.32 -12.22 13.54
N GLN A 411 -17.29 -10.91 13.29
CA GLN A 411 -17.57 -10.31 11.98
C GLN A 411 -16.55 -9.20 11.70
N TYR A 412 -15.30 -9.59 11.42
CA TYR A 412 -14.17 -8.67 11.23
C TYR A 412 -13.43 -8.98 9.91
N ASP A 413 -13.96 -8.47 8.80
CA ASP A 413 -13.44 -8.71 7.45
C ASP A 413 -11.96 -8.34 7.30
N MET A 414 -11.51 -7.22 7.89
CA MET A 414 -10.08 -6.83 7.90
C MET A 414 -9.20 -7.94 8.49
N ILE A 415 -9.54 -8.51 9.64
CA ILE A 415 -8.77 -9.61 10.23
C ILE A 415 -8.85 -10.85 9.34
N ASN A 416 -10.03 -11.17 8.80
CA ASN A 416 -10.24 -12.35 7.96
C ASN A 416 -9.49 -12.29 6.61
N ASN A 417 -9.22 -11.10 6.07
CA ASN A 417 -8.57 -10.89 4.77
C ASN A 417 -7.44 -9.86 4.84
N MET A 418 -6.66 -9.90 5.92
CA MET A 418 -5.74 -8.82 6.32
C MET A 418 -4.72 -8.47 5.23
N GLU A 419 -4.16 -9.45 4.53
CA GLU A 419 -3.17 -9.20 3.49
C GLU A 419 -3.75 -8.39 2.33
N GLN A 420 -4.97 -8.74 1.87
CA GLN A 420 -5.63 -8.07 0.76
C GLN A 420 -6.12 -6.68 1.16
N LEU A 421 -6.84 -6.60 2.28
CA LEU A 421 -7.49 -5.37 2.72
C LEU A 421 -6.48 -4.33 3.20
N ALA A 422 -5.42 -4.75 3.91
CA ALA A 422 -4.33 -3.83 4.25
C ALA A 422 -3.63 -3.32 2.98
N THR A 423 -3.37 -4.19 1.99
CA THR A 423 -2.71 -3.79 0.75
C THR A 423 -3.53 -2.77 -0.04
N ASP A 424 -4.85 -2.94 -0.15
CA ASP A 424 -5.72 -1.96 -0.80
C ASP A 424 -5.81 -0.65 -0.01
N TYR A 425 -5.96 -0.70 1.32
CA TYR A 425 -6.03 0.52 2.13
C TYR A 425 -4.73 1.34 2.07
N PHE A 426 -3.57 0.68 2.00
CA PHE A 426 -2.27 1.32 1.79
C PHE A 426 -2.24 2.17 0.49
N GLN A 427 -2.94 1.74 -0.56
CA GLN A 427 -3.03 2.51 -1.81
C GLN A 427 -3.81 3.83 -1.63
N LYS A 428 -4.70 3.93 -0.63
CA LYS A 428 -5.59 5.10 -0.46
C LYS A 428 -4.99 6.21 0.40
N ILE A 429 -4.01 5.90 1.26
CA ILE A 429 -3.43 6.85 2.23
C ILE A 429 -1.96 7.14 1.95
N PRO A 430 -1.43 8.35 2.26
CA PRO A 430 -0.08 8.78 1.88
C PRO A 430 0.99 8.39 2.91
N VAL A 431 1.11 7.10 3.22
CA VAL A 431 2.14 6.54 4.13
C VAL A 431 3.23 5.80 3.36
N SER A 432 4.44 5.72 3.91
CA SER A 432 5.54 4.92 3.33
C SER A 432 5.52 3.50 3.86
N LYS A 433 5.08 3.29 5.11
CA LYS A 433 4.93 1.98 5.74
C LYS A 433 3.62 1.88 6.50
N MET A 434 2.96 0.72 6.41
CA MET A 434 1.78 0.42 7.21
C MET A 434 1.90 -0.96 7.85
N VAL A 435 1.58 -1.03 9.14
CA VAL A 435 1.48 -2.28 9.90
C VAL A 435 0.03 -2.47 10.31
N VAL A 436 -0.55 -3.61 9.95
CA VAL A 436 -1.87 -4.02 10.41
C VAL A 436 -1.69 -5.28 11.25
N ALA A 437 -2.13 -5.18 12.49
CA ALA A 437 -1.89 -6.17 13.53
C ALA A 437 -3.21 -6.64 14.14
N ASP A 438 -3.16 -7.83 14.73
CA ASP A 438 -4.32 -8.54 15.27
C ASP A 438 -4.19 -8.65 16.79
N TYR A 439 -5.34 -8.55 17.47
CA TYR A 439 -5.49 -8.86 18.88
C TYR A 439 -6.53 -9.96 19.05
N THR A 440 -6.27 -10.88 19.98
CA THR A 440 -7.22 -11.97 20.27
C THR A 440 -8.58 -11.40 20.65
N PRO A 441 -9.70 -11.98 20.18
CA PRO A 441 -11.04 -11.55 20.56
C PRO A 441 -11.25 -11.54 22.07
N LEU A 442 -11.91 -10.50 22.59
CA LEU A 442 -12.04 -10.25 24.02
C LEU A 442 -13.49 -10.39 24.48
N HIS A 443 -13.78 -11.45 25.25
CA HIS A 443 -15.08 -11.65 25.90
C HIS A 443 -15.04 -11.21 27.37
N LEU A 444 -15.72 -10.12 27.68
CA LEU A 444 -15.82 -9.57 29.02
C LEU A 444 -17.09 -10.04 29.72
N ARG A 445 -16.98 -11.06 30.57
CA ARG A 445 -18.10 -11.59 31.38
C ARG A 445 -18.44 -10.72 32.59
N LYS A 446 -17.48 -9.91 33.05
CA LYS A 446 -17.61 -8.92 34.13
C LYS A 446 -17.01 -7.61 33.62
N VAL A 447 -17.72 -6.51 33.83
CA VAL A 447 -17.28 -5.16 33.48
C VAL A 447 -17.34 -4.28 34.72
N THR A 448 -16.22 -3.70 35.11
CA THR A 448 -16.14 -2.65 36.14
C THR A 448 -15.92 -1.33 35.42
N LEU A 449 -16.72 -0.31 35.73
CA LEU A 449 -16.57 1.03 35.18
C LEU A 449 -15.68 1.90 36.08
N PRO A 450 -15.06 2.99 35.55
CA PRO A 450 -14.24 3.90 36.36
C PRO A 450 -14.96 4.49 37.57
N ASN A 451 -16.29 4.65 37.50
CA ASN A 451 -17.12 5.14 38.61
C ASN A 451 -17.41 4.09 39.69
N GLY A 452 -16.81 2.90 39.62
CA GLY A 452 -16.97 1.82 40.59
C GLY A 452 -18.16 0.89 40.34
N LYS A 453 -18.98 1.14 39.31
CA LYS A 453 -20.12 0.28 38.98
C LYS A 453 -19.67 -1.02 38.34
N VAL A 454 -20.22 -2.15 38.79
CA VAL A 454 -19.87 -3.48 38.31
C VAL A 454 -21.08 -4.16 37.66
N TYR A 455 -20.91 -4.60 36.41
CA TYR A 455 -21.90 -5.35 35.66
C TYR A 455 -21.44 -6.79 35.40
N THR A 456 -22.37 -7.74 35.53
CA THR A 456 -22.14 -9.17 35.26
C THR A 456 -23.17 -9.79 34.32
N LYS A 457 -24.23 -9.05 33.99
CA LYS A 457 -25.33 -9.51 33.12
C LYS A 457 -25.61 -8.52 32.01
N ALA A 458 -25.96 -7.28 32.36
CA ALA A 458 -26.23 -6.22 31.40
C ALA A 458 -25.92 -4.86 32.04
N SER A 459 -25.56 -3.86 31.23
CA SER A 459 -25.47 -2.47 31.68
C SER A 459 -26.86 -1.88 31.92
N GLU A 460 -26.99 -0.98 32.90
CA GLU A 460 -28.24 -0.26 33.21
C GLU A 460 -28.35 1.07 32.44
N TYR A 461 -27.49 1.33 31.47
CA TYR A 461 -27.60 2.49 30.60
C TYR A 461 -28.87 2.38 29.74
N GLU A 462 -29.85 3.26 29.97
CA GLU A 462 -31.22 3.10 29.46
C GLU A 462 -31.36 3.28 27.95
N THR A 463 -30.51 4.08 27.30
CA THR A 463 -30.63 4.46 25.87
C THR A 463 -29.40 4.07 25.04
N PRO A 464 -29.01 2.79 25.01
CA PRO A 464 -27.85 2.34 24.25
C PRO A 464 -28.12 2.41 22.74
N GLY A 465 -27.08 2.65 21.94
CA GLY A 465 -27.22 2.77 20.49
C GLY A 465 -25.91 2.56 19.75
N VAL A 466 -25.92 2.78 18.44
CA VAL A 466 -24.70 2.69 17.63
C VAL A 466 -23.62 3.66 18.11
N TYR A 467 -24.04 4.86 18.54
CA TYR A 467 -23.18 5.94 19.06
C TYR A 467 -23.20 6.07 20.59
N ALA A 468 -24.01 5.29 21.32
CA ALA A 468 -24.30 5.51 22.74
C ALA A 468 -24.18 4.24 23.60
N GLY A 469 -23.76 4.43 24.86
CA GLY A 469 -23.60 3.36 25.85
C GLY A 469 -22.42 3.62 26.80
N ASP A 470 -22.59 3.36 28.09
CA ASP A 470 -21.53 3.51 29.09
C ASP A 470 -20.35 2.55 28.84
N MET A 471 -20.63 1.27 28.57
CA MET A 471 -19.59 0.30 28.25
C MET A 471 -18.91 0.61 26.91
N ARG A 472 -19.65 1.09 25.91
CA ARG A 472 -19.07 1.57 24.64
C ARG A 472 -17.98 2.62 24.90
N GLU A 473 -18.31 3.63 25.71
CA GLU A 473 -17.46 4.79 25.93
C GLU A 473 -16.30 4.49 26.90
N TYR A 474 -16.57 3.90 28.06
CA TYR A 474 -15.54 3.70 29.09
C TYR A 474 -14.71 2.43 28.87
N ILE A 475 -15.27 1.39 28.27
CA ILE A 475 -14.58 0.10 28.12
C ILE A 475 -14.01 -0.04 26.71
N GLY A 476 -14.84 -0.04 25.68
CA GLY A 476 -14.37 -0.25 24.30
C GLY A 476 -13.39 0.82 23.82
N LYS A 477 -13.73 2.09 24.07
CA LYS A 477 -12.92 3.24 23.66
C LYS A 477 -11.79 3.53 24.67
N ARG A 478 -12.12 3.94 25.89
CA ARG A 478 -11.14 4.49 26.85
C ARG A 478 -10.24 3.43 27.48
N LEU A 479 -10.78 2.33 27.99
CA LEU A 479 -9.97 1.27 28.59
C LEU A 479 -9.20 0.48 27.52
N ILE A 480 -9.90 -0.03 26.50
CA ILE A 480 -9.29 -0.97 25.55
C ILE A 480 -8.51 -0.24 24.46
N SER A 481 -9.15 0.61 23.65
CA SER A 481 -8.47 1.20 22.48
C SER A 481 -7.37 2.18 22.88
N VAL A 482 -7.70 3.14 23.74
CA VAL A 482 -6.70 4.09 24.25
C VAL A 482 -5.69 3.38 25.16
N GLY A 483 -6.10 2.35 25.90
CA GLY A 483 -5.16 1.53 26.69
C GLY A 483 -4.13 0.79 25.84
N ILE A 484 -4.56 0.13 24.76
CA ILE A 484 -3.66 -0.51 23.80
C ILE A 484 -2.70 0.52 23.19
N ASN A 485 -3.18 1.70 22.81
CA ASN A 485 -2.32 2.77 22.32
C ASN A 485 -1.30 3.21 23.38
N ASN A 486 -1.75 3.49 24.61
CA ASN A 486 -0.92 3.95 25.72
C ASN A 486 0.13 2.91 26.14
N ALA A 487 -0.21 1.63 26.16
CA ALA A 487 0.73 0.54 26.41
C ALA A 487 1.86 0.52 25.36
N ASN A 488 1.52 0.78 24.09
CA ASN A 488 2.48 0.92 23.00
C ASN A 488 3.23 2.27 22.99
N PHE A 489 2.88 3.20 23.88
CA PHE A 489 3.57 4.47 24.14
C PHE A 489 4.37 4.45 25.46
N GLY A 490 4.38 3.33 26.18
CA GLY A 490 5.09 3.19 27.46
C GLY A 490 4.40 3.88 28.64
N ILE A 491 3.12 4.26 28.51
CA ILE A 491 2.33 4.86 29.60
C ILE A 491 1.65 3.74 30.37
N VAL A 492 1.91 3.61 31.67
CA VAL A 492 1.44 2.47 32.48
C VAL A 492 0.03 2.66 33.04
N ASP A 493 -0.34 3.89 33.42
CA ASP A 493 -1.68 4.21 33.91
C ASP A 493 -2.09 5.67 33.64
N THR A 494 -3.41 5.90 33.69
CA THR A 494 -4.04 7.24 33.59
C THR A 494 -5.36 7.27 34.36
N ALA A 495 -6.06 8.41 34.35
CA ALA A 495 -7.46 8.49 34.79
C ALA A 495 -8.35 7.51 33.99
N GLY A 496 -9.32 6.85 34.64
CA GLY A 496 -10.11 5.78 34.02
C GLY A 496 -11.02 6.26 32.88
N SER A 497 -11.45 7.51 32.94
CA SER A 497 -12.22 8.14 31.87
C SER A 497 -11.35 8.91 30.88
N ASP A 498 -10.02 8.83 30.98
CA ASP A 498 -9.16 9.55 30.05
C ASP A 498 -9.32 9.04 28.62
N ALA A 499 -9.56 9.98 27.72
CA ALA A 499 -9.65 9.77 26.28
C ALA A 499 -8.52 10.52 25.55
N SER A 500 -7.54 11.06 26.28
CA SER A 500 -6.40 11.73 25.70
C SER A 500 -5.60 10.76 24.81
N TRP A 501 -5.16 11.28 23.67
CA TRP A 501 -4.31 10.55 22.74
C TRP A 501 -3.04 11.38 22.52
N PRO A 502 -1.96 11.10 23.27
CA PRO A 502 -0.75 11.92 23.21
C PRO A 502 0.00 11.80 21.87
N ARG A 503 -0.20 10.68 21.16
CA ARG A 503 0.34 10.39 19.82
C ARG A 503 1.85 10.73 19.66
N PRO A 504 2.76 10.11 20.42
CA PRO A 504 4.20 10.24 20.16
C PRO A 504 4.57 9.74 18.76
N PHE A 505 3.85 8.74 18.24
CA PHE A 505 3.89 8.29 16.86
C PHE A 505 2.49 7.86 16.39
N SER A 506 2.33 7.59 15.09
CA SER A 506 1.03 7.27 14.50
C SER A 506 0.62 5.82 14.74
N HIS A 507 -0.19 5.63 15.79
CA HIS A 507 -0.72 4.33 16.21
C HIS A 507 -2.21 4.45 16.55
N ILE A 508 -3.04 3.64 15.90
CA ILE A 508 -4.50 3.69 16.01
C ILE A 508 -5.03 2.28 16.31
N THR A 509 -5.98 2.18 17.25
CA THR A 509 -6.67 0.93 17.55
C THR A 509 -8.08 0.92 16.94
N ALA A 510 -8.30 0.03 15.99
CA ALA A 510 -9.59 -0.27 15.38
C ALA A 510 -10.30 -1.40 16.13
N HIS A 511 -11.56 -1.19 16.50
CA HIS A 511 -12.33 -2.21 17.19
C HIS A 511 -13.73 -2.39 16.63
N ASN A 512 -14.16 -3.65 16.68
CA ASN A 512 -15.58 -3.99 16.71
C ASN A 512 -15.99 -4.11 18.17
N ASN A 513 -17.15 -3.56 18.51
CA ASN A 513 -17.63 -3.60 19.88
C ASN A 513 -19.14 -3.85 19.92
N ARG A 514 -19.56 -4.82 20.74
CA ARG A 514 -20.96 -4.99 21.13
C ARG A 514 -21.13 -5.20 22.62
N GLY A 515 -22.25 -4.73 23.16
CA GLY A 515 -22.57 -4.84 24.58
C GLY A 515 -24.00 -5.27 24.85
N ARG A 516 -24.22 -5.92 26.00
CA ARG A 516 -25.58 -6.22 26.51
C ARG A 516 -26.04 -5.13 27.49
N TYR A 517 -27.22 -4.57 27.23
CA TYR A 517 -27.81 -3.46 27.98
C TYR A 517 -29.25 -3.78 28.42
N LEU A 518 -29.72 -3.13 29.47
CA LEU A 518 -31.11 -3.02 29.87
C LEU A 518 -31.69 -1.76 29.21
N ALA A 519 -32.06 -1.89 27.95
CA ALA A 519 -32.54 -0.78 27.14
C ALA A 519 -34.01 -0.50 27.45
N LYS A 520 -34.35 0.78 27.64
CA LYS A 520 -35.72 1.25 27.79
C LYS A 520 -36.25 1.68 26.44
N ASP A 521 -37.33 1.05 26.01
CA ASP A 521 -38.03 1.45 24.79
C ASP A 521 -38.66 2.83 24.97
N GLU A 522 -38.38 3.78 24.06
CA GLU A 522 -38.82 5.17 24.19
C GLU A 522 -40.34 5.34 24.06
N GLU A 523 -41.01 4.49 23.29
CA GLU A 523 -42.45 4.59 23.03
C GLU A 523 -43.29 3.92 24.14
N THR A 524 -42.85 2.76 24.62
CA THR A 524 -43.60 1.91 25.56
C THR A 524 -43.09 2.01 27.00
N GLY A 525 -41.87 2.52 27.21
CA GLY A 525 -41.21 2.57 28.51
C GLY A 525 -40.76 1.20 29.06
N VAL A 526 -40.93 0.12 28.29
CA VAL A 526 -40.57 -1.24 28.70
C VAL A 526 -39.06 -1.43 28.65
N VAL A 527 -38.49 -1.96 29.72
CA VAL A 527 -37.06 -2.29 29.80
C VAL A 527 -36.82 -3.72 29.33
N THR A 528 -35.95 -3.90 28.34
CA THR A 528 -35.59 -5.21 27.78
C THR A 528 -34.08 -5.41 27.72
N SER A 529 -33.64 -6.66 27.82
CA SER A 529 -32.22 -6.98 27.61
C SER A 529 -31.91 -7.05 26.12
N THR A 530 -31.07 -6.12 25.65
CA THR A 530 -30.76 -5.96 24.23
C THR A 530 -29.26 -5.99 24.01
N VAL A 531 -28.82 -6.66 22.94
CA VAL A 531 -27.43 -6.60 22.47
C VAL A 531 -27.32 -5.51 21.42
N VAL A 532 -26.40 -4.58 21.62
CA VAL A 532 -26.18 -3.44 20.73
C VAL A 532 -24.81 -3.56 20.09
N ASN A 533 -24.76 -3.52 18.76
CA ASN A 533 -23.52 -3.38 17.99
C ASN A 533 -23.19 -1.89 17.82
N HIS A 534 -22.05 -1.46 18.35
CA HIS A 534 -21.56 -0.09 18.23
C HIS A 534 -20.76 0.10 16.92
N GLY A 535 -20.61 1.33 16.44
CA GLY A 535 -19.89 1.61 15.19
C GLY A 535 -19.96 3.07 14.75
N LEU A 536 -19.56 3.33 13.51
CA LEU A 536 -19.71 4.61 12.80
C LEU A 536 -19.06 5.80 13.52
N SER A 537 -17.98 5.57 14.28
CA SER A 537 -17.28 6.67 14.95
C SER A 537 -15.78 6.45 15.06
N GLY A 538 -14.99 7.49 14.78
CA GLY A 538 -13.54 7.50 14.92
C GLY A 538 -12.98 8.83 15.43
N GLY A 539 -11.66 8.86 15.62
CA GLY A 539 -10.90 9.99 16.12
C GLY A 539 -10.19 9.68 17.44
N GLY A 540 -9.12 10.43 17.76
CA GLY A 540 -8.40 10.27 19.03
C GLY A 540 -7.65 8.93 19.17
N GLY A 541 -7.13 8.38 18.08
CA GLY A 541 -6.36 7.15 18.08
C GLY A 541 -7.22 5.88 18.07
N MET A 542 -8.52 6.00 17.78
CA MET A 542 -9.44 4.87 17.79
C MET A 542 -10.46 4.95 16.65
N VAL A 543 -10.94 3.79 16.22
CA VAL A 543 -12.12 3.67 15.35
C VAL A 543 -13.04 2.56 15.89
N THR A 544 -14.32 2.89 16.06
CA THR A 544 -15.39 1.97 16.45
C THR A 544 -16.18 1.62 15.19
N LEU A 545 -16.15 0.34 14.79
CA LEU A 545 -16.62 -0.10 13.48
C LEU A 545 -17.75 -1.14 13.59
N ARG A 546 -18.71 -1.03 12.66
CA ARG A 546 -19.66 -2.09 12.29
C ARG A 546 -19.21 -2.83 11.05
N SER A 547 -18.73 -2.12 10.04
CA SER A 547 -18.07 -2.66 8.85
C SER A 547 -16.59 -2.31 8.88
N THR A 548 -15.74 -3.32 8.68
CA THR A 548 -14.27 -3.14 8.68
C THR A 548 -13.71 -3.07 7.26
N ARG A 549 -14.61 -2.80 6.31
CA ARG A 549 -14.38 -2.69 4.87
C ARG A 549 -15.31 -1.63 4.28
N GLY A 550 -14.89 -0.95 3.21
CA GLY A 550 -15.67 0.09 2.52
C GLY A 550 -15.58 1.46 3.19
N ASN A 551 -16.60 2.30 2.97
CA ASN A 551 -16.54 3.69 3.39
C ASN A 551 -16.47 3.90 4.90
N GLU A 552 -17.13 3.06 5.73
CA GLU A 552 -17.07 3.23 7.19
C GLU A 552 -15.62 3.22 7.70
N TRP A 553 -14.81 2.26 7.24
CA TRP A 553 -13.38 2.24 7.57
C TRP A 553 -12.68 3.53 7.14
N SER A 554 -12.83 3.93 5.87
CA SER A 554 -12.17 5.11 5.31
C SER A 554 -12.57 6.39 6.04
N HIS A 555 -13.87 6.53 6.36
CA HIS A 555 -14.47 7.66 7.06
C HIS A 555 -13.99 7.77 8.52
N GLU A 556 -14.06 6.68 9.28
CA GLU A 556 -13.67 6.71 10.70
C GLU A 556 -12.16 6.90 10.88
N PHE A 557 -11.34 6.36 9.97
CA PHE A 557 -9.92 6.69 9.94
C PHE A 557 -9.69 8.16 9.53
N GLY A 558 -10.48 8.68 8.59
CA GLY A 558 -10.45 10.10 8.20
C GLY A 558 -10.55 11.05 9.40
N HIS A 559 -11.42 10.76 10.37
CA HIS A 559 -11.52 11.54 11.62
C HIS A 559 -10.23 11.52 12.46
N ASN A 560 -9.49 10.41 12.49
CA ASN A 560 -8.20 10.36 13.17
C ASN A 560 -7.16 11.27 12.52
N PHE A 561 -7.24 11.45 11.20
CA PHE A 561 -6.36 12.32 10.43
C PHE A 561 -6.76 13.80 10.46
N GLY A 562 -7.70 14.18 11.34
CA GLY A 562 -8.17 15.55 11.50
C GLY A 562 -9.17 16.00 10.44
N ARG A 563 -9.83 15.07 9.73
CA ARG A 563 -10.83 15.38 8.70
C ARG A 563 -12.23 15.50 9.31
N GLY A 564 -12.97 16.53 8.88
CA GLY A 564 -14.38 16.74 9.21
C GLY A 564 -15.31 16.22 8.11
N HIS A 565 -16.63 16.27 8.33
CA HIS A 565 -17.64 15.88 7.35
C HIS A 565 -17.80 16.91 6.24
N HIS A 566 -18.13 16.42 5.03
CA HIS A 566 -18.45 17.21 3.84
C HIS A 566 -17.44 18.35 3.56
N PRO A 567 -16.16 18.01 3.33
CA PRO A 567 -15.14 19.00 3.05
C PRO A 567 -15.49 19.81 1.80
N LYS A 568 -15.39 21.14 1.89
CA LYS A 568 -15.72 22.04 0.79
C LYS A 568 -14.72 21.90 -0.37
N ASN A 569 -15.22 21.80 -1.60
CA ASN A 569 -14.45 21.63 -2.84
C ASN A 569 -13.66 20.30 -2.90
N ALA A 570 -14.04 19.33 -2.09
CA ALA A 570 -13.37 18.04 -2.00
C ALA A 570 -14.32 16.91 -1.58
N SER A 571 -15.63 17.16 -1.53
CA SER A 571 -16.62 16.14 -1.17
C SER A 571 -16.96 15.22 -2.34
N ILE A 572 -16.75 15.69 -3.58
CA ILE A 572 -17.02 14.94 -4.81
C ILE A 572 -15.77 15.02 -5.68
N HIS A 573 -15.38 13.90 -6.28
CA HIS A 573 -14.32 13.89 -7.29
C HIS A 573 -14.74 14.60 -8.58
N ASP A 574 -13.75 15.05 -9.33
CA ASP A 574 -13.93 15.67 -10.64
C ASP A 574 -12.76 15.34 -11.60
N MET A 575 -12.71 16.03 -12.75
CA MET A 575 -11.64 15.88 -13.74
C MET A 575 -10.26 16.35 -13.26
N GLU A 576 -10.17 17.15 -12.19
CA GLU A 576 -8.92 17.70 -11.67
C GLU A 576 -8.33 16.82 -10.56
N SER A 577 -9.18 16.10 -9.83
CA SER A 577 -8.81 15.23 -8.71
C SER A 577 -7.86 14.07 -9.08
N GLY A 578 -7.87 13.62 -10.34
CA GLY A 578 -7.07 12.49 -10.81
C GLY A 578 -7.59 11.12 -10.34
N TRP A 579 -6.87 10.07 -10.70
CA TRP A 579 -7.20 8.66 -10.39
C TRP A 579 -6.28 8.10 -9.32
N GLY A 580 -6.72 7.06 -8.63
CA GLY A 580 -5.85 6.28 -7.75
C GLY A 580 -4.89 5.39 -8.54
N TRP A 581 -3.86 4.90 -7.86
CA TRP A 581 -2.90 3.94 -8.42
C TRP A 581 -2.73 2.77 -7.46
N ASP A 582 -2.85 1.55 -7.98
CA ASP A 582 -2.53 0.33 -7.26
C ASP A 582 -1.24 -0.26 -7.84
N ALA A 583 -0.14 -0.16 -7.11
CA ALA A 583 1.15 -0.65 -7.59
C ALA A 583 1.27 -2.19 -7.51
N ARG A 584 0.43 -2.86 -6.72
CA ARG A 584 0.42 -4.33 -6.56
C ARG A 584 -0.27 -5.02 -7.73
N TYR A 585 -1.41 -4.50 -8.16
CA TYR A 585 -2.14 -4.97 -9.34
C TYR A 585 -1.69 -4.28 -10.62
N LYS A 586 -0.89 -3.21 -10.50
CA LYS A 586 -0.43 -2.35 -11.60
C LYS A 586 -1.64 -1.84 -12.40
N ARG A 587 -2.57 -1.19 -11.71
CA ARG A 587 -3.82 -0.70 -12.31
C ARG A 587 -4.20 0.67 -11.78
N PHE A 588 -4.88 1.43 -12.63
CA PHE A 588 -5.50 2.66 -12.21
C PHE A 588 -6.83 2.39 -11.51
N ILE A 589 -7.07 3.09 -10.41
CA ILE A 589 -8.34 3.10 -9.69
C ILE A 589 -9.10 4.35 -10.14
N GLY A 590 -10.17 4.17 -10.91
CA GLY A 590 -10.94 5.31 -11.41
C GLY A 590 -11.56 6.13 -10.28
N ASN A 591 -11.66 7.45 -10.46
CA ASN A 591 -12.43 8.34 -9.57
C ASN A 591 -13.91 8.48 -9.99
N ILE A 592 -14.35 7.60 -10.88
CA ILE A 592 -15.69 7.54 -11.47
C ILE A 592 -16.32 6.19 -11.14
N HIS A 593 -17.65 6.17 -11.01
CA HIS A 593 -18.36 4.94 -10.67
C HIS A 593 -18.62 4.10 -11.91
N TRP A 594 -18.04 2.91 -11.97
CA TRP A 594 -18.03 2.07 -13.18
C TRP A 594 -19.40 1.53 -13.60
N SER A 595 -20.31 1.29 -12.66
CA SER A 595 -21.58 0.61 -12.94
C SER A 595 -22.85 1.44 -12.73
N ASP A 596 -22.76 2.58 -12.04
CA ASP A 596 -23.95 3.36 -11.67
C ASP A 596 -24.45 4.23 -12.80
N ALA A 597 -25.66 4.76 -12.65
CA ALA A 597 -26.24 5.70 -13.59
C ALA A 597 -25.37 6.98 -13.73
N ALA A 598 -25.28 7.49 -14.95
CA ALA A 598 -24.57 8.72 -15.28
C ALA A 598 -25.38 9.95 -14.85
N ILE A 599 -25.30 10.30 -13.57
CA ILE A 599 -25.98 11.46 -12.98
C ILE A 599 -24.98 12.56 -12.65
N THR A 600 -25.45 13.82 -12.65
CA THR A 600 -24.73 14.91 -11.99
C THR A 600 -24.73 14.65 -10.50
N MET A 601 -23.53 14.57 -9.91
CA MET A 601 -23.37 14.36 -8.49
C MET A 601 -23.43 15.68 -7.76
N THR A 602 -24.30 15.77 -6.75
CA THR A 602 -24.43 16.96 -5.90
C THR A 602 -24.23 16.61 -4.43
N ASN A 603 -23.70 17.56 -3.67
CA ASN A 603 -23.63 17.48 -2.22
C ASN A 603 -24.11 18.81 -1.64
N ASP A 604 -25.30 18.79 -1.05
CA ASP A 604 -25.97 20.01 -0.55
C ASP A 604 -25.25 20.62 0.66
N ASN A 605 -24.50 19.82 1.43
CA ASN A 605 -23.75 20.30 2.59
C ASN A 605 -22.51 21.10 2.18
N SER A 606 -21.84 20.71 1.08
CA SER A 606 -20.66 21.42 0.56
C SER A 606 -20.97 22.40 -0.58
N GLY A 607 -22.12 22.24 -1.25
CA GLY A 607 -22.55 23.01 -2.42
C GLY A 607 -21.91 22.57 -3.74
N GLU A 608 -21.20 21.44 -3.75
CA GLU A 608 -20.54 20.91 -4.94
C GLU A 608 -21.54 20.26 -5.91
N SER A 609 -21.30 20.42 -7.20
CA SER A 609 -22.08 19.82 -8.28
C SER A 609 -21.17 19.50 -9.46
N VAL A 610 -21.03 18.21 -9.78
CA VAL A 610 -20.09 17.72 -10.80
C VAL A 610 -20.85 16.88 -11.84
N PRO A 611 -20.85 17.26 -13.13
CA PRO A 611 -21.51 16.50 -14.19
C PRO A 611 -20.75 15.18 -14.48
N PRO A 612 -21.43 14.17 -15.07
CA PRO A 612 -20.79 12.90 -15.39
C PRO A 612 -19.73 13.03 -16.49
N PHE A 613 -18.66 12.24 -16.39
CA PHE A 613 -17.66 12.06 -17.45
C PHE A 613 -18.29 11.35 -18.65
N ALA A 614 -18.06 11.91 -19.85
CA ALA A 614 -18.56 11.41 -21.13
C ALA A 614 -20.09 11.16 -21.18
N ASN A 615 -20.87 11.76 -20.26
CA ASN A 615 -22.28 11.47 -20.06
C ASN A 615 -22.59 9.98 -19.74
N GLU A 616 -21.60 9.20 -19.28
CA GLU A 616 -21.74 7.76 -19.04
C GLU A 616 -21.30 7.32 -17.63
N PHE A 617 -20.41 8.08 -16.99
CA PHE A 617 -19.85 7.75 -15.68
C PHE A 617 -20.00 8.93 -14.71
N ARG A 618 -20.74 8.74 -13.62
CA ARG A 618 -20.78 9.72 -12.52
C ARG A 618 -19.46 9.72 -11.76
N PHE A 619 -19.05 10.85 -11.20
CA PHE A 619 -17.91 10.89 -10.27
C PHE A 619 -18.25 10.24 -8.94
N MET A 620 -17.22 9.75 -8.24
CA MET A 620 -17.36 9.20 -6.89
C MET A 620 -17.33 10.29 -5.83
N ARG A 621 -17.85 9.97 -4.64
CA ARG A 621 -17.76 10.82 -3.45
C ARG A 621 -16.50 10.50 -2.64
N GLU A 622 -15.96 11.52 -1.99
CA GLU A 622 -14.89 11.38 -0.99
C GLU A 622 -15.41 10.73 0.30
N ALA A 623 -14.53 10.12 1.10
CA ALA A 623 -14.92 9.32 2.26
C ALA A 623 -15.76 10.08 3.31
N MET A 624 -15.42 11.34 3.59
CA MET A 624 -16.14 12.26 4.46
C MET A 624 -17.32 12.97 3.78
N GLY A 625 -17.43 12.87 2.45
CA GLY A 625 -18.54 13.34 1.61
C GLY A 625 -19.64 12.31 1.33
N GLY A 626 -19.59 11.15 2.00
CA GLY A 626 -20.52 10.03 1.77
C GLY A 626 -20.02 9.04 0.72
N GLY A 627 -18.74 8.68 0.80
CA GLY A 627 -18.03 7.83 -0.14
C GLY A 627 -18.69 6.48 -0.46
N GLU A 628 -18.19 5.85 -1.51
CA GLU A 628 -18.80 4.66 -2.10
C GLU A 628 -18.57 3.38 -1.26
N GLY A 629 -19.43 2.38 -1.46
CA GLY A 629 -19.26 1.05 -0.89
C GLY A 629 -18.02 0.32 -1.43
N ALA A 630 -17.66 -0.80 -0.81
CA ALA A 630 -16.55 -1.62 -1.28
C ALA A 630 -16.82 -2.21 -2.68
N LEU A 631 -15.75 -2.42 -3.46
CA LEU A 631 -15.79 -2.94 -4.84
C LEU A 631 -16.58 -2.07 -5.81
N THR A 632 -16.29 -0.76 -5.83
CA THR A 632 -16.76 0.11 -6.92
C THR A 632 -16.15 -0.29 -8.26
N GLY A 633 -14.90 -0.80 -8.23
CA GLY A 633 -14.20 -1.46 -9.32
C GLY A 633 -13.69 -2.85 -8.93
N LEU A 634 -12.84 -3.43 -9.77
CA LEU A 634 -12.33 -4.80 -9.63
C LEU A 634 -11.50 -5.03 -8.37
N ILE A 635 -10.77 -4.01 -7.90
CA ILE A 635 -9.75 -4.17 -6.84
C ILE A 635 -9.90 -3.20 -5.66
N SER A 636 -10.78 -2.20 -5.72
CA SER A 636 -10.88 -1.19 -4.66
C SER A 636 -11.89 -1.61 -3.58
N HIS A 637 -11.39 -2.02 -2.41
CA HIS A 637 -12.19 -2.39 -1.23
C HIS A 637 -12.50 -1.21 -0.31
N TYR A 638 -11.70 -0.14 -0.40
CA TYR A 638 -11.88 1.12 0.32
C TYR A 638 -12.17 2.27 -0.62
N THR A 639 -12.74 3.34 -0.07
CA THR A 639 -13.09 4.54 -0.81
C THR A 639 -11.82 5.24 -1.28
N LEU A 640 -11.78 5.62 -2.56
CA LEU A 640 -10.73 6.49 -3.06
C LEU A 640 -10.88 7.87 -2.43
N GLU A 641 -9.82 8.36 -1.81
CA GLU A 641 -9.81 9.66 -1.15
C GLU A 641 -9.70 10.78 -2.19
N HIS A 642 -10.25 11.97 -1.92
CA HIS A 642 -9.95 13.14 -2.75
C HIS A 642 -8.48 13.57 -2.51
N PRO A 643 -7.72 14.08 -3.51
CA PRO A 643 -6.34 14.52 -3.28
C PRO A 643 -6.23 15.64 -2.24
N ILE A 644 -7.20 16.55 -2.16
CA ILE A 644 -7.25 17.59 -1.11
C ILE A 644 -7.41 16.96 0.30
N ALA A 645 -8.24 15.94 0.45
CA ALA A 645 -8.37 15.21 1.71
C ALA A 645 -7.10 14.39 2.03
N THR A 646 -6.46 13.84 1.00
CA THR A 646 -5.17 13.15 1.09
C THR A 646 -4.06 14.09 1.54
N ARG A 647 -4.05 15.35 1.08
CA ARG A 647 -3.11 16.37 1.55
C ARG A 647 -3.26 16.64 3.05
N VAL A 648 -4.49 16.83 3.54
CA VAL A 648 -4.74 16.99 4.98
C VAL A 648 -4.20 15.79 5.78
N THR A 649 -4.41 14.58 5.24
CA THR A 649 -3.89 13.34 5.82
C THR A 649 -2.35 13.30 5.82
N GLN A 650 -1.70 13.68 4.72
CA GLN A 650 -0.24 13.74 4.62
C GLN A 650 0.36 14.76 5.61
N ASP A 651 -0.24 15.95 5.73
CA ASP A 651 0.21 16.97 6.69
C ASP A 651 0.02 16.52 8.13
N TRP A 652 -1.04 15.75 8.42
CA TRP A 652 -1.26 15.14 9.72
C TRP A 652 -0.16 14.11 10.07
N PHE A 653 0.24 13.31 9.10
CA PHE A 653 1.32 12.34 9.24
C PHE A 653 2.69 12.99 9.39
N ASN A 654 3.04 13.96 8.54
CA ASN A 654 4.34 14.64 8.58
C ASN A 654 4.58 15.43 9.87
N ARG A 655 3.51 15.76 10.62
CA ARG A 655 3.60 16.39 11.95
C ARG A 655 3.84 15.39 13.09
N SER A 656 3.67 14.09 12.84
CA SER A 656 3.96 13.00 13.77
C SER A 656 5.45 12.66 13.79
N ASN A 657 5.89 11.96 14.83
CA ASN A 657 7.16 11.25 14.79
C ASN A 657 6.96 9.82 14.26
N ASN A 658 8.05 9.25 13.76
CA ASN A 658 8.23 7.81 13.57
C ASN A 658 9.11 7.27 14.71
N LEU A 659 9.01 5.97 14.97
CA LEU A 659 9.95 5.25 15.83
C LEU A 659 11.23 4.98 15.05
N ASP A 660 12.38 5.20 15.68
CA ASP A 660 13.69 4.84 15.14
C ASP A 660 14.60 4.41 16.29
N THR A 661 14.88 3.11 16.38
CA THR A 661 15.72 2.54 17.45
C THR A 661 17.19 2.91 17.34
N ASN A 662 17.63 3.51 16.21
CA ASN A 662 18.97 4.08 16.08
C ASN A 662 19.05 5.55 16.51
N SER A 663 17.91 6.22 16.72
CA SER A 663 17.85 7.59 17.26
C SER A 663 18.16 7.58 18.75
N THR A 664 18.89 8.59 19.23
CA THR A 664 19.19 8.73 20.67
C THR A 664 17.95 8.97 21.53
N THR A 665 16.87 9.51 20.93
CA THR A 665 15.58 9.71 21.61
C THR A 665 14.60 8.56 21.37
N GLY A 666 14.91 7.63 20.46
CA GLY A 666 13.98 6.62 19.95
C GLY A 666 12.97 7.13 18.91
N TYR A 667 13.01 8.43 18.58
CA TYR A 667 12.04 9.07 17.68
C TYR A 667 12.71 9.99 16.67
N VAL A 668 12.12 10.08 15.48
CA VAL A 668 12.49 11.03 14.44
C VAL A 668 11.27 11.74 13.86
N LYS A 669 11.44 12.97 13.41
CA LYS A 669 10.39 13.80 12.81
C LYS A 669 10.81 14.35 11.46
N TRP A 670 9.86 14.46 10.54
CA TRP A 670 10.08 15.07 9.24
C TRP A 670 10.28 16.59 9.35
N ASP A 671 11.40 17.08 8.84
CA ASP A 671 11.67 18.49 8.59
C ASP A 671 11.37 18.80 7.12
N GLN A 672 10.22 19.41 6.87
CA GLN A 672 9.76 19.77 5.53
C GLN A 672 10.68 20.80 4.83
N THR A 673 11.36 21.65 5.58
CA THR A 673 12.21 22.71 4.99
C THR A 673 13.48 22.11 4.41
N ASN A 674 14.09 21.19 5.15
CA ASN A 674 15.30 20.49 4.73
C ASN A 674 15.02 19.16 4.02
N GLN A 675 13.73 18.80 3.88
CA GLN A 675 13.24 17.53 3.34
C GLN A 675 14.00 16.32 3.89
N ARG A 676 14.13 16.21 5.22
CA ARG A 676 14.83 15.08 5.87
C ARG A 676 14.27 14.78 7.25
N TYR A 677 14.52 13.57 7.75
CA TYR A 677 14.24 13.24 9.14
C TYR A 677 15.32 13.77 10.08
N VAL A 678 14.90 14.26 11.24
CA VAL A 678 15.76 14.71 12.34
C VAL A 678 15.30 14.06 13.64
N GLU A 679 16.21 13.89 14.61
CA GLU A 679 15.84 13.40 15.94
C GLU A 679 14.79 14.31 16.58
N SER A 680 13.91 13.70 17.38
CA SER A 680 12.78 14.38 18.02
C SER A 680 12.66 13.95 19.47
N ASP A 681 12.70 14.91 20.41
CA ASP A 681 12.40 14.65 21.81
C ASP A 681 10.90 14.80 22.04
N THR A 682 10.26 13.69 22.42
CA THR A 682 8.81 13.62 22.65
C THR A 682 8.43 13.68 24.13
N GLY A 683 9.41 13.53 25.03
CA GLY A 683 9.18 13.29 26.46
C GLY A 683 8.66 11.88 26.80
N PHE A 684 8.50 11.00 25.82
CA PHE A 684 8.13 9.59 26.01
C PHE A 684 9.38 8.70 26.03
N ALA A 685 9.33 7.60 26.77
CA ALA A 685 10.41 6.62 26.80
C ALA A 685 10.57 5.96 25.42
N ALA A 686 11.81 5.74 25.00
CA ALA A 686 12.10 4.93 23.83
C ALA A 686 11.69 3.47 24.08
N ALA A 687 11.14 2.81 23.05
CA ALA A 687 10.85 1.39 23.13
C ALA A 687 12.14 0.58 23.22
N THR A 688 12.20 -0.40 24.13
CA THR A 688 13.34 -1.32 24.22
C THR A 688 13.29 -2.36 23.11
N GLN A 689 12.09 -2.74 22.67
CA GLN A 689 11.84 -3.56 21.49
C GLN A 689 10.61 -3.05 20.75
N GLN A 690 10.68 -3.00 19.42
CA GLN A 690 9.61 -2.53 18.55
C GLN A 690 9.04 -3.68 17.72
N GLY A 691 7.71 -3.74 17.62
CA GLY A 691 7.02 -4.63 16.69
C GLY A 691 7.15 -6.12 17.01
N VAL A 692 7.19 -6.46 18.30
CA VAL A 692 7.27 -7.85 18.80
C VAL A 692 5.90 -8.33 19.30
N PRO A 693 5.64 -9.64 19.41
CA PRO A 693 4.44 -10.15 20.06
C PRO A 693 4.36 -9.70 21.53
N VAL A 694 3.18 -9.23 21.96
CA VAL A 694 2.97 -8.67 23.30
C VAL A 694 1.72 -9.25 23.97
N ILE A 695 1.77 -9.28 25.30
CA ILE A 695 0.62 -9.50 26.17
C ILE A 695 0.25 -8.16 26.78
N THR A 696 -0.87 -7.58 26.37
CA THR A 696 -1.35 -6.31 26.91
C THR A 696 -2.24 -6.56 28.13
N VAL A 697 -1.81 -6.04 29.28
CA VAL A 697 -2.56 -6.05 30.53
C VAL A 697 -3.39 -4.78 30.61
N LEU A 698 -4.70 -4.93 30.81
CA LEU A 698 -5.65 -3.83 30.96
C LEU A 698 -6.39 -3.97 32.28
N GLY A 699 -6.73 -2.86 32.92
CA GLY A 699 -7.44 -2.90 34.18
C GLY A 699 -7.99 -1.56 34.65
N ILE A 700 -8.85 -1.60 35.66
CA ILE A 700 -9.29 -0.45 36.44
C ILE A 700 -8.86 -0.68 37.88
N TYR A 701 -8.29 0.33 38.52
CA TYR A 701 -7.92 0.23 39.92
C TYR A 701 -8.17 1.53 40.66
N ASP A 702 -8.54 1.41 41.93
CA ASP A 702 -8.75 2.57 42.79
C ASP A 702 -7.78 2.56 43.97
N PRO A 703 -6.74 3.42 43.96
CA PRO A 703 -5.79 3.51 45.06
C PRO A 703 -6.41 4.01 46.37
N THR A 704 -7.64 4.56 46.33
CA THR A 704 -8.38 4.94 47.54
C THR A 704 -9.25 3.83 48.12
N GLU A 705 -9.37 2.68 47.43
CA GLU A 705 -10.18 1.52 47.88
C GLU A 705 -11.67 1.81 48.06
N ILE A 706 -12.18 2.91 47.49
CA ILE A 706 -13.60 3.29 47.55
C ILE A 706 -14.39 2.58 46.45
N ASN A 707 -13.81 2.51 45.25
CA ASN A 707 -14.39 1.87 44.07
C ASN A 707 -13.82 0.47 43.87
N SER A 708 -14.60 -0.40 43.24
CA SER A 708 -14.11 -1.73 42.85
C SER A 708 -12.97 -1.63 41.84
N SER A 709 -11.96 -2.47 42.03
CA SER A 709 -10.86 -2.68 41.08
C SER A 709 -11.08 -3.96 40.29
N GLN A 710 -10.51 -4.05 39.10
CA GLN A 710 -10.56 -5.22 38.22
C GLN A 710 -9.38 -5.25 37.25
N ILE A 711 -8.64 -6.37 37.24
CA ILE A 711 -7.78 -6.78 36.14
C ILE A 711 -8.66 -7.46 35.09
N TYR A 712 -8.57 -6.99 33.84
CA TYR A 712 -9.33 -7.57 32.74
C TYR A 712 -8.61 -8.80 32.16
N PRO A 713 -9.32 -9.71 31.46
CA PRO A 713 -8.68 -10.81 30.78
C PRO A 713 -7.55 -10.31 29.88
N LEU A 714 -6.44 -11.03 29.88
CA LEU A 714 -5.28 -10.67 29.06
C LEU A 714 -5.64 -10.66 27.59
N THR A 715 -5.10 -9.67 26.89
CA THR A 715 -5.22 -9.53 25.44
C THR A 715 -3.85 -9.72 24.81
N TYR A 716 -3.80 -10.45 23.70
CA TYR A 716 -2.55 -10.86 23.07
C TYR A 716 -2.50 -10.28 21.67
N SER A 717 -1.35 -9.76 21.27
CA SER A 717 -1.13 -9.27 19.92
C SER A 717 0.15 -9.84 19.32
N ASN A 718 0.12 -9.97 18.01
CA ASN A 718 1.25 -10.34 17.18
C ASN A 718 2.28 -9.21 16.98
N TYR A 719 1.96 -7.97 17.38
CA TYR A 719 2.81 -6.79 17.17
C TYR A 719 2.55 -5.72 18.24
N GLY A 720 3.60 -5.29 18.92
CA GLY A 720 3.56 -4.20 19.87
C GLY A 720 4.96 -3.81 20.33
N ASN A 721 5.02 -2.79 21.19
CA ASN A 721 6.27 -2.26 21.71
C ASN A 721 6.44 -2.62 23.19
N LEU A 722 7.68 -2.95 23.58
CA LEU A 722 8.09 -3.17 24.96
C LEU A 722 8.89 -1.96 25.45
N PHE A 723 8.81 -1.71 26.76
CA PHE A 723 9.44 -0.58 27.44
C PHE A 723 10.03 -1.04 28.77
N ASP A 724 10.99 -0.27 29.28
CA ASP A 724 11.42 -0.39 30.67
C ASP A 724 10.29 0.14 31.57
N LEU A 725 9.62 -0.78 32.26
CA LEU A 725 8.49 -0.45 33.13
C LEU A 725 8.96 0.16 34.46
N PRO A 726 8.22 1.10 35.05
CA PRO A 726 8.62 1.81 36.25
C PRO A 726 8.70 0.86 37.44
N ALA A 727 9.83 0.87 38.15
CA ALA A 727 10.01 0.08 39.37
C ALA A 727 9.40 0.81 40.59
N PRO A 728 8.82 0.08 41.56
CA PRO A 728 8.35 0.65 42.82
C PRO A 728 9.47 1.38 43.57
N SER A 729 9.19 2.59 44.06
CA SER A 729 10.15 3.36 44.87
C SER A 729 10.18 2.84 46.31
N THR A 730 11.35 2.60 46.89
CA THR A 730 11.48 2.30 48.34
C THR A 730 11.50 3.59 49.15
N ILE A 731 10.35 4.23 49.34
CA ILE A 731 10.23 5.43 50.19
C ILE A 731 9.91 4.96 51.62
N ALA A 732 10.70 5.41 52.60
CA ALA A 732 10.42 5.12 54.01
C ALA A 732 9.09 5.78 54.42
N PRO A 733 8.17 5.05 55.09
CA PRO A 733 6.91 5.61 55.56
C PRO A 733 7.15 6.79 56.51
N GLN A 734 6.35 7.85 56.35
CA GLN A 734 6.31 9.01 57.23
C GLN A 734 5.19 8.86 58.27
N ARG A 735 5.22 9.67 59.33
CA ARG A 735 4.07 9.74 60.24
C ARG A 735 2.87 10.40 59.56
N GLU A 736 1.68 10.12 60.07
CA GLU A 736 0.41 10.53 59.46
C GLU A 736 -0.48 11.35 60.40
N GLY A 737 -1.19 12.32 59.84
CA GLY A 737 -2.18 13.13 60.55
C GLY A 737 -1.59 13.93 61.71
N TRP A 738 -2.36 14.05 62.79
CA TRP A 738 -1.92 14.70 64.02
C TRP A 738 -1.13 13.71 64.88
N VAL A 739 0.15 13.99 65.10
CA VAL A 739 1.09 13.10 65.79
C VAL A 739 1.51 13.73 67.11
N ALA A 740 1.29 13.04 68.22
CA ALA A 740 1.72 13.54 69.52
C ALA A 740 3.25 13.61 69.58
N ILE A 741 3.77 14.71 70.12
CA ILE A 741 5.23 14.91 70.24
C ILE A 741 5.88 13.83 71.12
N THR A 742 5.11 13.26 72.06
CA THR A 742 5.54 12.14 72.92
C THR A 742 5.73 10.82 72.16
N ASP A 743 5.14 10.71 70.96
CA ASP A 743 5.17 9.50 70.14
C ASP A 743 6.26 9.58 69.04
N LEU A 744 7.00 10.70 68.98
CA LEU A 744 8.05 10.97 68.01
C LEU A 744 9.43 10.67 68.60
N ASN A 745 10.24 9.92 67.85
CA ASN A 745 11.70 9.89 68.04
C ASN A 745 12.40 10.83 67.05
N ASP A 746 13.72 10.98 67.18
CA ASP A 746 14.52 11.88 66.34
C ASP A 746 14.39 11.53 64.85
N THR A 747 14.38 10.24 64.51
CA THR A 747 14.24 9.76 63.14
C THR A 747 12.86 10.07 62.54
N ASP A 748 11.79 9.85 63.30
CA ASP A 748 10.42 10.18 62.88
C ASP A 748 10.29 11.67 62.60
N ARG A 749 10.92 12.50 63.44
CA ARG A 749 10.87 13.95 63.34
C ARG A 749 11.61 14.47 62.11
N GLU A 750 12.75 13.88 61.78
CA GLU A 750 13.54 14.24 60.60
C GLU A 750 12.93 13.75 59.27
N LEU A 751 12.40 12.52 59.24
CA LEU A 751 11.89 11.91 58.00
C LEU A 751 10.45 12.32 57.66
N THR A 752 9.66 12.76 58.66
CA THR A 752 8.28 13.21 58.42
C THR A 752 8.26 14.63 57.89
N GLN A 753 7.57 14.84 56.77
CA GLN A 753 7.27 16.18 56.30
C GLN A 753 6.13 16.78 57.11
N TRP A 754 6.41 17.86 57.84
CA TRP A 754 5.42 18.54 58.68
C TRP A 754 4.72 19.69 57.92
N GLN A 755 3.42 19.84 58.13
CA GLN A 755 2.65 21.00 57.69
C GLN A 755 3.08 22.24 58.49
N GLN A 756 3.05 23.41 57.84
CA GLN A 756 3.55 24.65 58.42
C GLN A 756 2.51 25.77 58.38
N ILE A 757 2.53 26.59 59.43
CA ILE A 757 1.78 27.84 59.58
C ILE A 757 2.72 29.04 59.49
N LYS A 758 2.21 30.15 58.97
CA LYS A 758 2.96 31.40 58.90
C LYS A 758 2.68 32.25 60.13
N ILE A 759 3.74 32.62 60.84
CA ILE A 759 3.73 33.47 62.03
C ILE A 759 4.89 34.45 61.90
N ASP A 760 4.62 35.75 62.01
CA ASP A 760 5.57 36.84 61.85
C ASP A 760 6.39 36.75 60.54
N ASN A 761 5.72 36.36 59.45
CA ASN A 761 6.30 36.03 58.14
C ASN A 761 7.28 34.83 58.11
N GLN A 762 7.40 34.05 59.18
CA GLN A 762 8.16 32.80 59.23
C GLN A 762 7.23 31.58 59.17
N TRP A 763 7.61 30.57 58.39
CA TRP A 763 6.90 29.28 58.35
C TRP A 763 7.42 28.37 59.47
N LEU A 764 6.53 28.00 60.37
CA LEU A 764 6.82 27.18 61.55
C LEU A 764 5.94 25.92 61.56
N PRO A 765 6.37 24.81 62.19
CA PRO A 765 5.57 23.59 62.30
C PRO A 765 4.21 23.88 62.93
N LEU A 766 3.15 23.41 62.26
CA LEU A 766 1.77 23.55 62.72
C LEU A 766 1.49 22.53 63.81
N CYS A 767 0.85 22.97 64.89
CA CYS A 767 0.53 22.11 66.02
C CYS A 767 -0.87 22.36 66.60
N GLN A 768 -1.43 21.35 67.27
CA GLN A 768 -2.66 21.48 68.06
C GLN A 768 -2.45 21.08 69.52
N PHE A 769 -3.23 21.68 70.42
CA PHE A 769 -3.15 21.44 71.86
C PHE A 769 -4.44 21.87 72.58
N SER A 770 -4.75 21.20 73.68
CA SER A 770 -5.87 21.58 74.55
C SER A 770 -5.45 22.62 75.58
N TYR A 771 -6.30 23.60 75.84
CA TYR A 771 -6.09 24.65 76.83
C TYR A 771 -7.34 24.80 77.70
N THR A 772 -7.16 24.81 79.02
CA THR A 772 -8.23 25.08 79.98
C THR A 772 -8.02 26.48 80.55
N ASN A 773 -9.02 27.34 80.38
CA ASN A 773 -8.94 28.71 80.85
C ASN A 773 -9.22 28.86 82.36
N ALA A 774 -9.11 30.07 82.91
CA ALA A 774 -9.35 30.31 84.34
C ALA A 774 -10.79 30.02 84.82
N ASN A 775 -11.77 29.94 83.91
CA ASN A 775 -13.15 29.55 84.22
C ASN A 775 -13.37 28.03 84.16
N GLY A 776 -12.34 27.24 83.87
CA GLY A 776 -12.45 25.79 83.69
C GLY A 776 -13.04 25.38 82.33
N GLU A 777 -13.17 26.31 81.38
CA GLU A 777 -13.61 26.02 80.02
C GLU A 777 -12.43 25.45 79.24
N ASN A 778 -12.63 24.32 78.56
CA ASN A 778 -11.61 23.65 77.78
C ASN A 778 -11.88 23.86 76.28
N ALA A 779 -10.84 24.23 75.54
CA ALA A 779 -10.86 24.24 74.08
C ALA A 779 -9.53 23.78 73.49
N ASN A 780 -9.61 23.20 72.31
CA ASN A 780 -8.46 22.83 71.50
C ASN A 780 -8.10 23.97 70.57
N PHE A 781 -6.82 24.36 70.58
CA PHE A 781 -6.28 25.43 69.75
C PHE A 781 -5.32 24.86 68.73
N VAL A 782 -5.19 25.57 67.61
CA VAL A 782 -4.18 25.31 66.59
C VAL A 782 -3.27 26.51 66.51
N GLY A 783 -1.97 26.26 66.48
CA GLY A 783 -0.93 27.27 66.56
C GLY A 783 0.37 26.79 65.92
N PHE A 784 1.48 27.28 66.44
CA PHE A 784 2.82 26.93 65.98
C PHE A 784 3.68 26.38 67.11
N GLU A 785 4.62 25.50 66.74
CA GLU A 785 5.56 24.91 67.68
C GLU A 785 6.66 25.92 68.04
N ASN A 786 6.87 26.13 69.33
CA ASN A 786 8.09 26.70 69.88
C ASN A 786 9.02 25.57 70.31
N ALA A 787 9.94 25.19 69.41
CA ALA A 787 10.84 24.07 69.63
C ALA A 787 11.79 24.26 70.83
N GLU A 788 12.19 25.51 71.14
CA GLU A 788 13.08 25.81 72.28
C GLU A 788 12.38 25.61 73.63
N ALA A 789 11.10 25.99 73.71
CA ALA A 789 10.28 25.81 74.92
C ALA A 789 9.59 24.44 74.98
N ALA A 790 9.63 23.67 73.89
CA ALA A 790 8.87 22.44 73.69
C ALA A 790 7.37 22.63 74.00
N THR A 791 6.78 23.69 73.45
CA THR A 791 5.35 24.01 73.59
C THR A 791 4.71 24.32 72.23
N CYS A 792 3.39 24.16 72.15
CA CYS A 792 2.56 24.68 71.07
C CYS A 792 1.81 25.92 71.56
N GLN A 793 1.78 27.00 70.77
CA GLN A 793 1.15 28.25 71.17
C GLN A 793 0.45 28.94 70.00
N VAL A 794 -0.61 29.69 70.30
CA VAL A 794 -1.28 30.53 69.29
C VAL A 794 -0.43 31.76 68.96
N SER A 795 -0.72 32.43 67.83
CA SER A 795 -0.10 33.71 67.49
C SER A 795 -0.28 34.76 68.60
N SER A 796 0.71 35.65 68.76
CA SER A 796 0.61 36.83 69.63
C SER A 796 -0.56 37.77 69.27
N ASP A 797 -1.11 37.64 68.06
CA ASP A 797 -2.29 38.37 67.61
C ASP A 797 -3.60 37.85 68.21
N MET A 798 -3.58 36.66 68.80
CA MET A 798 -4.75 35.98 69.36
C MET A 798 -4.70 35.92 70.89
N PHE A 799 -5.85 36.05 71.52
CA PHE A 799 -6.02 35.71 72.93
C PHE A 799 -7.46 35.30 73.25
N TRP A 800 -7.62 34.50 74.29
CA TRP A 800 -8.92 34.15 74.84
C TRP A 800 -9.30 35.15 75.95
N SER A 801 -10.41 35.86 75.77
CA SER A 801 -10.92 36.85 76.71
C SER A 801 -11.79 36.20 77.77
N VAL A 802 -11.29 36.08 79.00
CA VAL A 802 -11.96 35.38 80.12
C VAL A 802 -12.11 36.35 81.29
N ASN A 803 -13.34 36.65 81.72
CA ASN A 803 -13.62 37.65 82.76
C ASN A 803 -12.95 39.03 82.50
N ASN A 804 -12.88 39.44 81.23
CA ASN A 804 -12.14 40.63 80.75
C ASN A 804 -10.62 40.60 80.98
N GLN A 805 -10.04 39.45 81.31
CA GLN A 805 -8.59 39.21 81.32
C GLN A 805 -8.15 38.56 80.01
N ARG A 806 -6.90 38.86 79.62
CA ARG A 806 -6.27 38.33 78.42
C ARG A 806 -5.49 37.05 78.78
N GLU A 807 -5.95 35.91 78.31
CA GLU A 807 -5.22 34.64 78.37
C GLU A 807 -4.68 34.31 76.97
N VAL A 808 -3.40 33.99 76.83
CA VAL A 808 -2.80 33.55 75.55
C VAL A 808 -2.62 32.03 75.63
N PRO A 809 -3.43 31.25 74.90
CA PRO A 809 -3.32 29.79 74.92
C PRO A 809 -1.92 29.30 74.54
N VAL A 810 -1.33 28.50 75.43
CA VAL A 810 -0.06 27.78 75.25
C VAL A 810 -0.20 26.42 75.90
N SER A 811 0.37 25.39 75.28
CA SER A 811 0.36 24.03 75.81
C SER A 811 1.28 23.88 77.03
N SER A 812 1.10 22.80 77.78
CA SER A 812 2.16 22.32 78.67
C SER A 812 3.36 21.83 77.85
N VAL A 813 4.53 21.75 78.49
CA VAL A 813 5.75 21.22 77.86
C VAL A 813 5.48 19.79 77.36
N ASN A 814 5.76 19.54 76.08
CA ASN A 814 5.51 18.28 75.36
C ASN A 814 4.03 17.82 75.28
N ASP A 815 3.06 18.69 75.56
CA ASP A 815 1.63 18.36 75.52
C ASP A 815 0.93 18.94 74.29
N TYR A 816 1.37 18.51 73.10
CA TYR A 816 0.82 18.94 71.82
C TYR A 816 1.06 17.90 70.73
N GLN A 817 0.37 18.09 69.61
CA GLN A 817 0.53 17.27 68.40
C GLN A 817 1.00 18.12 67.23
N LEU A 818 1.92 17.61 66.43
CA LEU A 818 2.33 18.20 65.15
C LEU A 818 1.49 17.62 64.00
N LEU A 819 1.25 18.41 62.95
CA LEU A 819 0.52 17.93 61.77
C LEU A 819 1.48 17.44 60.69
N ALA A 820 1.48 16.14 60.39
CA ALA A 820 2.19 15.58 59.25
C ALA A 820 1.49 15.93 57.92
N SER A 821 2.25 15.95 56.82
CA SER A 821 1.69 16.19 55.47
C SER A 821 0.96 14.98 54.90
N LYS A 822 1.21 13.79 55.45
CA LYS A 822 0.64 12.51 55.01
C LYS A 822 -0.54 12.08 55.87
N GLY A 823 -1.47 11.30 55.30
CA GLY A 823 -2.54 10.67 56.09
C GLY A 823 -3.54 9.83 55.32
N ASP A 824 -4.12 8.85 56.01
CA ASP A 824 -5.16 7.93 55.51
C ASP A 824 -6.48 8.64 55.10
N LYS A 825 -6.90 9.66 55.84
CA LYS A 825 -8.13 10.43 55.54
C LYS A 825 -7.79 11.59 54.60
N LEU A 826 -7.81 11.31 53.30
CA LEU A 826 -7.56 12.31 52.26
C LEU A 826 -8.66 13.40 52.28
N GLY A 827 -8.25 14.66 52.13
CA GLY A 827 -9.16 15.82 52.14
C GLY A 827 -8.66 16.94 53.04
N ASN A 828 -9.57 17.87 53.35
CA ASN A 828 -9.27 18.99 54.25
C ASN A 828 -8.97 18.48 55.66
N VAL A 829 -7.86 18.94 56.25
CA VAL A 829 -7.49 18.64 57.63
C VAL A 829 -8.55 19.22 58.55
N THR A 830 -8.90 18.46 59.57
CA THR A 830 -9.88 18.83 60.59
C THR A 830 -9.26 18.76 61.99
N TYR A 831 -9.88 19.47 62.91
CA TYR A 831 -9.68 19.31 64.34
C TYR A 831 -11.01 19.61 65.07
N THR A 832 -11.10 19.25 66.34
CA THR A 832 -12.30 19.50 67.16
C THR A 832 -12.00 20.68 68.10
N PRO A 833 -12.47 21.92 67.82
CA PRO A 833 -12.16 23.08 68.64
C PRO A 833 -12.78 22.99 70.04
N THR A 834 -14.03 22.55 70.12
CA THR A 834 -14.71 22.13 71.37
C THR A 834 -15.60 20.94 71.07
N VAL A 835 -16.03 20.23 72.12
CA VAL A 835 -16.93 19.08 71.99
C VAL A 835 -18.27 19.48 71.35
N GLU A 836 -18.78 20.67 71.65
CA GLU A 836 -20.07 21.17 71.14
C GLU A 836 -20.01 21.54 69.65
N LEU A 837 -18.87 22.01 69.17
CA LEU A 837 -18.68 22.37 67.77
C LEU A 837 -18.44 21.15 66.89
N GLY A 838 -17.89 20.07 67.45
CA GLY A 838 -17.49 18.88 66.71
C GLY A 838 -16.31 19.12 65.76
N GLU A 839 -16.11 18.20 64.82
CA GLU A 839 -15.02 18.25 63.84
C GLU A 839 -15.23 19.41 62.86
N LYS A 840 -14.23 20.30 62.74
CA LYS A 840 -14.26 21.44 61.82
C LYS A 840 -13.04 21.48 60.92
N THR A 841 -13.21 21.98 59.70
CA THR A 841 -12.11 22.18 58.73
C THR A 841 -11.14 23.24 59.22
N LEU A 842 -9.86 22.89 59.28
CA LEU A 842 -8.77 23.76 59.68
C LEU A 842 -8.50 24.85 58.63
N CYS A 843 -8.24 26.06 59.10
CA CYS A 843 -7.74 27.17 58.29
C CYS A 843 -6.72 27.99 59.07
N SER A 844 -5.82 28.64 58.34
CA SER A 844 -4.88 29.62 58.90
C SER A 844 -4.72 30.81 57.98
N LEU A 845 -4.10 31.87 58.49
CA LEU A 845 -3.81 33.06 57.71
C LEU A 845 -2.44 32.93 57.03
N ASP A 846 -2.40 33.26 55.75
CA ASP A 846 -1.18 33.47 54.96
C ASP A 846 -1.26 34.88 54.37
N LYS A 847 -1.18 35.86 55.27
CA LYS A 847 -1.12 37.28 54.92
C LYS A 847 0.31 37.79 55.10
N SER A 848 0.66 38.84 54.38
CA SER A 848 1.92 39.55 54.59
C SER A 848 1.78 40.49 55.78
N GLY A 849 2.75 40.49 56.71
CA GLY A 849 2.74 41.32 57.90
C GLY A 849 2.81 40.50 59.19
N THR A 850 2.64 41.15 60.34
CA THR A 850 2.74 40.55 61.69
C THR A 850 1.51 40.84 62.55
N SER A 851 0.39 41.24 61.93
CA SER A 851 -0.80 41.75 62.64
C SER A 851 -2.07 40.96 62.37
N HIS A 852 -1.96 39.85 61.65
CA HIS A 852 -3.07 39.01 61.22
C HIS A 852 -2.65 37.54 61.15
N ASP A 853 -1.95 37.06 62.17
CA ASP A 853 -1.51 35.67 62.22
C ASP A 853 -2.46 34.81 63.06
N GLY A 854 -2.43 33.51 62.80
CA GLY A 854 -3.17 32.52 63.57
C GLY A 854 -3.92 31.50 62.73
N ALA A 855 -4.51 30.55 63.44
CA ALA A 855 -5.33 29.49 62.89
C ALA A 855 -6.68 29.43 63.58
N GLY A 856 -7.62 28.79 62.90
CA GLY A 856 -8.96 28.52 63.40
C GLY A 856 -9.65 27.50 62.51
N PHE A 857 -10.97 27.61 62.43
CA PHE A 857 -11.78 26.70 61.63
C PHE A 857 -12.71 27.43 60.67
N VAL A 858 -13.09 26.74 59.60
CA VAL A 858 -14.01 27.27 58.59
C VAL A 858 -15.45 27.07 59.04
N GLU A 859 -16.19 28.17 59.19
CA GLU A 859 -17.62 28.17 59.45
C GLU A 859 -18.26 29.45 58.89
N ASN A 860 -19.47 29.36 58.33
CA ASN A 860 -20.21 30.51 57.79
C ASN A 860 -19.39 31.37 56.79
N ASN A 861 -18.62 30.73 55.90
CA ASN A 861 -17.70 31.38 54.96
C ASN A 861 -16.64 32.29 55.63
N LYS A 862 -16.23 31.94 56.85
CA LYS A 862 -15.15 32.60 57.58
C LYS A 862 -14.17 31.57 58.13
N CYS A 863 -12.89 31.91 58.11
CA CYS A 863 -11.91 31.31 59.00
C CYS A 863 -12.01 32.02 60.34
N MET A 864 -12.50 31.34 61.36
CA MET A 864 -12.82 31.95 62.65
C MET A 864 -12.43 31.05 63.82
N GLN A 865 -12.54 31.59 65.03
CA GLN A 865 -12.26 30.86 66.27
C GLN A 865 -13.49 30.74 67.16
N ILE A 866 -13.33 29.97 68.23
CA ILE A 866 -14.36 29.81 69.27
C ILE A 866 -14.73 31.17 69.89
N ALA A 867 -15.86 31.21 70.59
CA ALA A 867 -16.34 32.44 71.21
C ALA A 867 -15.30 33.05 72.15
N ASN A 868 -15.22 34.39 72.14
CA ASN A 868 -14.31 35.20 72.96
C ASN A 868 -12.81 35.08 72.63
N VAL A 869 -12.42 34.37 71.58
CA VAL A 869 -11.07 34.51 71.02
C VAL A 869 -11.00 35.77 70.16
N LYS A 870 -10.09 36.66 70.53
CA LYS A 870 -10.01 38.03 70.03
C LYS A 870 -8.63 38.36 69.49
N HIS A 871 -8.63 39.32 68.57
CA HIS A 871 -7.46 40.09 68.20
C HIS A 871 -6.96 40.95 69.35
N THR A 872 -5.68 41.30 69.32
CA THR A 872 -5.06 42.31 70.22
C THR A 872 -5.82 43.64 70.29
N ASN A 873 -6.54 44.01 69.23
CA ASN A 873 -7.40 45.20 69.16
C ASN A 873 -8.81 45.02 69.79
N GLY A 874 -9.13 43.83 70.31
CA GLY A 874 -10.39 43.51 70.99
C GLY A 874 -11.54 43.00 70.09
N ALA A 875 -11.36 42.95 68.76
CA ALA A 875 -12.33 42.35 67.83
C ALA A 875 -12.26 40.81 67.89
N ASN A 876 -13.36 40.11 67.57
CA ASN A 876 -13.32 38.65 67.44
C ASN A 876 -12.39 38.22 66.30
N TRP A 877 -11.62 37.14 66.50
CA TRP A 877 -10.75 36.59 65.47
C TRP A 877 -11.59 35.86 64.41
N ALA A 878 -11.85 36.53 63.29
CA ALA A 878 -12.63 35.99 62.18
C ALA A 878 -12.34 36.71 60.86
N TYR A 879 -12.06 35.94 59.82
CA TYR A 879 -11.71 36.43 58.47
C TYR A 879 -12.59 35.78 57.41
N ALA A 880 -13.14 36.55 56.49
CA ALA A 880 -13.97 35.99 55.43
C ALA A 880 -13.13 35.21 54.41
N THR A 881 -13.55 33.99 54.07
CA THR A 881 -12.79 33.05 53.23
C THR A 881 -12.51 33.57 51.81
N HIS A 882 -13.30 34.53 51.34
CA HIS A 882 -13.16 35.13 50.00
C HIS A 882 -12.10 36.25 49.90
N GLN A 883 -11.53 36.72 51.03
CA GLN A 883 -10.65 37.90 51.04
C GLN A 883 -9.17 37.62 50.71
N GLY A 884 -8.83 36.42 50.27
CA GLY A 884 -7.44 36.01 50.00
C GLY A 884 -6.57 35.89 51.26
N GLY A 885 -5.46 35.16 51.17
CA GLY A 885 -4.53 34.94 52.29
C GLY A 885 -5.11 34.06 53.41
N ILE A 886 -5.98 33.11 53.07
CA ILE A 886 -6.43 32.04 53.96
C ILE A 886 -5.94 30.72 53.38
N LYS A 887 -5.12 30.00 54.14
CA LYS A 887 -4.58 28.68 53.80
C LYS A 887 -5.46 27.61 54.44
N GLN A 888 -6.00 26.72 53.60
CA GLN A 888 -6.58 25.45 54.03
C GLN A 888 -5.54 24.35 53.91
N TYR A 889 -5.59 23.37 54.80
CA TYR A 889 -4.63 22.28 54.84
C TYR A 889 -5.29 21.00 54.32
N SER A 890 -4.53 20.20 53.58
CA SER A 890 -4.94 18.88 53.12
C SER A 890 -3.83 17.86 53.35
N LEU A 891 -4.24 16.60 53.52
CA LEU A 891 -3.31 15.47 53.62
C LEU A 891 -3.12 14.83 52.25
N ALA A 892 -1.88 14.40 51.97
CA ALA A 892 -1.55 13.60 50.80
C ALA A 892 -1.40 12.12 51.19
N SER A 893 -1.76 11.21 50.29
CA SER A 893 -1.47 9.80 50.52
C SER A 893 0.04 9.55 50.48
N GLN A 894 0.49 8.54 51.22
CA GLN A 894 1.79 7.91 51.06
C GLN A 894 1.68 6.41 50.73
N LYS A 895 0.47 5.96 50.34
CA LYS A 895 0.29 4.64 49.77
C LYS A 895 1.24 4.44 48.60
N GLN A 896 1.64 3.20 48.37
CA GLN A 896 2.36 2.76 47.20
C GLN A 896 1.52 1.69 46.54
N CYS A 897 1.23 1.84 45.25
CA CYS A 897 0.46 0.86 44.50
C CYS A 897 1.36 0.21 43.46
N GLN A 898 1.17 -1.09 43.24
CA GLN A 898 1.95 -1.85 42.28
C GLN A 898 1.13 -2.95 41.62
N LEU A 899 1.58 -3.34 40.43
CA LEU A 899 1.17 -4.55 39.73
C LEU A 899 2.26 -5.60 39.92
N ILE A 900 1.91 -6.73 40.52
CA ILE A 900 2.78 -7.90 40.66
C ILE A 900 2.43 -8.87 39.55
N VAL A 901 3.43 -9.26 38.75
CA VAL A 901 3.29 -10.19 37.64
C VAL A 901 4.16 -11.41 37.93
N GLU A 902 3.53 -12.58 38.04
CA GLU A 902 4.22 -13.85 38.26
C GLU A 902 4.27 -14.65 36.96
N GLY A 903 5.45 -14.86 36.41
CA GLY A 903 5.67 -15.58 35.16
C GLY A 903 5.66 -17.10 35.30
N GLU A 904 5.40 -17.81 34.21
CA GLU A 904 5.50 -19.28 34.13
C GLU A 904 6.91 -19.79 34.42
N ASN A 905 7.94 -18.98 34.15
CA ASN A 905 9.33 -19.30 34.45
C ASN A 905 9.71 -19.10 35.95
N GLY A 906 8.78 -18.60 36.78
CA GLY A 906 8.99 -18.30 38.19
C GLY A 906 9.46 -16.87 38.49
N ASP A 907 9.66 -16.02 37.47
CA ASP A 907 10.02 -14.62 37.67
C ASP A 907 8.86 -13.83 38.27
N ILE A 908 9.19 -12.89 39.15
CA ILE A 908 8.23 -11.96 39.75
C ILE A 908 8.67 -10.54 39.38
N THR A 909 7.80 -9.83 38.67
CA THR A 909 8.03 -8.44 38.26
C THR A 909 7.05 -7.53 38.99
N ASN A 910 7.57 -6.52 39.68
CA ASN A 910 6.76 -5.50 40.36
C ASN A 910 6.82 -4.20 39.55
N ILE A 911 5.66 -3.68 39.16
CA ILE A 911 5.53 -2.49 38.32
C ILE A 911 4.80 -1.42 39.14
N ALA A 912 5.41 -0.24 39.28
CA ALA A 912 4.80 0.86 40.01
C ALA A 912 3.55 1.38 39.30
N LEU A 913 2.51 1.67 40.10
CA LEU A 913 1.29 2.35 39.68
C LEU A 913 1.14 3.67 40.47
N SER A 914 0.34 4.57 39.93
CA SER A 914 0.00 5.84 40.56
C SER A 914 -0.68 5.64 41.92
N VAL A 915 -0.14 6.32 42.93
CA VAL A 915 -0.53 6.18 44.34
C VAL A 915 -1.83 6.90 44.72
N SER A 916 -2.36 7.68 43.78
CA SER A 916 -3.58 8.47 43.94
C SER A 916 -4.39 8.42 42.65
N ARG A 917 -5.70 8.65 42.76
CA ARG A 917 -6.52 8.85 41.57
C ARG A 917 -5.99 10.05 40.78
N HIS A 918 -5.81 9.90 39.47
CA HIS A 918 -5.50 11.04 38.60
C HIS A 918 -6.66 12.05 38.57
N ASN A 919 -7.89 11.58 38.78
CA ASN A 919 -9.08 12.39 38.94
C ASN A 919 -9.88 11.90 40.16
N SER A 920 -10.15 12.78 41.12
CA SER A 920 -10.75 12.41 42.41
C SER A 920 -12.11 11.68 42.30
N ASN A 921 -12.84 11.85 41.20
CA ASN A 921 -14.19 11.33 41.02
C ASN A 921 -14.25 9.92 40.41
N GLU A 922 -13.12 9.33 40.05
CA GLU A 922 -13.07 8.05 39.34
C GLU A 922 -11.81 7.26 39.65
N SER A 923 -11.89 5.96 39.37
CA SER A 923 -10.77 5.03 39.46
C SER A 923 -9.79 5.28 38.30
N ASN A 924 -8.53 4.88 38.47
CA ASN A 924 -7.54 4.89 37.42
C ASN A 924 -7.75 3.70 36.47
N LYS A 925 -7.23 3.81 35.24
CA LYS A 925 -7.04 2.66 34.34
C LYS A 925 -5.56 2.36 34.21
N LEU A 926 -5.22 1.08 34.13
CA LEU A 926 -3.85 0.61 33.85
C LEU A 926 -3.80 -0.05 32.47
N HIS A 927 -2.65 0.09 31.81
CA HIS A 927 -2.40 -0.42 30.47
C HIS A 927 -0.89 -0.57 30.23
N LEU A 928 -0.41 -1.78 29.99
CA LEU A 928 1.00 -2.04 29.70
C LEU A 928 1.19 -3.29 28.85
N ASN A 929 2.30 -3.33 28.11
CA ASN A 929 2.71 -4.50 27.35
C ASN A 929 3.77 -5.30 28.13
N LEU A 930 3.54 -6.61 28.22
CA LEU A 930 4.50 -7.60 28.68
C LEU A 930 5.01 -8.40 27.47
N SER A 931 6.22 -8.96 27.57
CA SER A 931 6.73 -9.89 26.56
C SER A 931 5.84 -11.14 26.48
N ALA A 932 5.57 -11.61 25.26
CA ALA A 932 4.86 -12.86 25.04
C ALA A 932 5.70 -14.11 25.38
N ASP A 933 7.03 -13.97 25.54
CA ASP A 933 7.95 -15.10 25.79
C ASP A 933 7.78 -15.70 27.19
N ASN A 934 7.43 -14.88 28.17
CA ASN A 934 7.15 -15.32 29.54
C ASN A 934 5.69 -15.05 29.88
N HIS A 935 4.85 -16.06 29.75
CA HIS A 935 3.42 -15.91 30.00
C HIS A 935 3.17 -15.69 31.50
N PRO A 936 2.39 -14.67 31.89
CA PRO A 936 2.02 -14.48 33.29
C PRO A 936 1.05 -15.59 33.73
N THR A 937 1.28 -16.20 34.89
CA THR A 937 0.39 -17.17 35.53
C THR A 937 -0.59 -16.55 36.51
N ARG A 938 -0.17 -15.44 37.13
CA ARG A 938 -0.98 -14.65 38.05
C ARG A 938 -0.58 -13.19 37.96
N ILE A 939 -1.58 -12.31 38.07
CA ILE A 939 -1.38 -10.87 38.19
C ILE A 939 -2.18 -10.37 39.40
N THR A 940 -1.54 -9.55 40.21
CA THR A 940 -2.12 -8.96 41.42
C THR A 940 -1.92 -7.44 41.39
N ILE A 941 -2.99 -6.69 41.68
CA ILE A 941 -2.89 -5.26 42.00
C ILE A 941 -2.97 -5.13 43.51
N GLU A 942 -2.00 -4.47 44.10
CA GLU A 942 -2.00 -4.18 45.53
C GLU A 942 -1.54 -2.75 45.82
N CYS A 943 -1.98 -2.23 46.96
CA CYS A 943 -1.50 -0.98 47.53
C CYS A 943 -1.10 -1.17 48.98
N SER A 944 0.00 -0.56 49.43
CA SER A 944 0.49 -0.63 50.81
C SER A 944 0.84 0.77 51.33
N THR A 945 0.52 1.08 52.58
CA THR A 945 1.04 2.28 53.27
C THR A 945 2.39 2.02 53.92
N VAL A 946 2.60 0.82 54.47
CA VAL A 946 3.86 0.34 55.03
C VAL A 946 4.10 -1.11 54.60
N PRO A 947 5.36 -1.60 54.58
CA PRO A 947 5.64 -3.02 54.34
C PRO A 947 4.87 -3.89 55.36
N GLY A 948 4.12 -4.89 54.89
CA GLY A 948 3.27 -5.76 55.71
C GLY A 948 1.83 -5.27 55.92
N SER A 949 1.42 -4.16 55.30
CA SER A 949 0.03 -3.65 55.32
C SER A 949 -0.64 -3.68 53.93
N GLU A 950 -0.29 -4.67 53.11
CA GLU A 950 -0.73 -4.77 51.72
C GLU A 950 -2.26 -4.96 51.64
N SER A 951 -2.93 -4.05 50.93
CA SER A 951 -4.31 -4.18 50.49
C SER A 951 -4.33 -4.67 49.04
N VAL A 952 -4.74 -5.93 48.85
CA VAL A 952 -4.93 -6.52 47.53
C VAL A 952 -6.23 -6.00 46.93
N LEU A 953 -6.12 -5.24 45.85
CA LEU A 953 -7.27 -4.64 45.16
C LEU A 953 -7.96 -5.63 44.21
N ASP A 954 -7.16 -6.43 43.50
CA ASP A 954 -7.64 -7.54 42.67
C ASP A 954 -6.52 -8.55 42.42
N THR A 955 -6.89 -9.81 42.16
CA THR A 955 -5.95 -10.86 41.76
C THR A 955 -6.62 -11.79 40.77
N VAL A 956 -5.94 -12.04 39.67
CA VAL A 956 -6.44 -12.91 38.60
C VAL A 956 -5.41 -13.97 38.25
N ALA A 957 -5.85 -15.23 38.18
CA ALA A 957 -5.10 -16.28 37.52
C ALA A 957 -5.27 -16.11 36.01
N THR A 958 -4.18 -16.22 35.28
CA THR A 958 -4.13 -15.90 33.85
C THR A 958 -3.86 -17.18 33.08
N PRO A 959 -4.87 -17.99 32.75
CA PRO A 959 -4.67 -19.14 31.87
C PRO A 959 -4.33 -18.67 30.45
N ARG A 960 -3.56 -19.49 29.73
CA ARG A 960 -3.30 -19.24 28.31
C ARG A 960 -4.60 -19.19 27.51
N ASN A 961 -4.74 -18.17 26.67
CA ASN A 961 -5.88 -18.04 25.78
C ASN A 961 -5.64 -18.91 24.52
N PRO A 962 -6.44 -19.96 24.26
CA PRO A 962 -6.25 -20.81 23.09
C PRO A 962 -6.37 -20.05 21.76
N ALA A 963 -7.11 -18.93 21.74
CA ALA A 963 -7.25 -18.09 20.55
C ALA A 963 -5.92 -17.45 20.08
N VAL A 964 -4.87 -17.48 20.91
CA VAL A 964 -3.52 -17.06 20.51
C VAL A 964 -3.00 -17.91 19.33
N ALA A 965 -3.39 -19.18 19.24
CA ALA A 965 -3.00 -20.04 18.12
C ALA A 965 -3.62 -19.61 16.78
N ASP A 966 -4.72 -18.84 16.82
CA ASP A 966 -5.44 -18.35 15.66
C ASP A 966 -5.03 -16.92 15.26
N LEU A 967 -4.15 -16.27 16.05
CA LEU A 967 -3.64 -14.93 15.71
C LEU A 967 -2.90 -15.00 14.38
N ARG A 968 -3.31 -14.13 13.46
CA ARG A 968 -2.58 -13.95 12.21
C ARG A 968 -1.26 -13.25 12.51
N GLY A 969 -0.22 -13.44 11.70
CA GLY A 969 0.98 -12.61 11.77
C GLY A 969 0.69 -11.16 11.34
N PRO A 970 1.52 -10.18 11.74
CA PRO A 970 1.27 -8.79 11.36
C PRO A 970 1.53 -8.62 9.86
N VAL A 971 0.65 -7.87 9.20
CA VAL A 971 0.83 -7.51 7.80
C VAL A 971 1.58 -6.19 7.73
N ILE A 972 2.80 -6.23 7.20
CA ILE A 972 3.67 -5.06 7.01
C ILE A 972 3.79 -4.79 5.51
N ILE A 973 3.46 -3.57 5.10
CA ILE A 973 3.42 -3.13 3.69
C ILE A 973 4.23 -1.85 3.53
N GLY A 974 4.89 -1.72 2.38
CA GLY A 974 5.70 -0.55 2.01
C GLY A 974 7.19 -0.68 2.37
N GLN A 975 7.99 0.28 1.91
CA GLN A 975 9.45 0.26 2.02
C GLN A 975 10.05 -1.09 1.56
N GLU A 976 10.99 -1.68 2.30
CA GLU A 976 11.63 -2.96 2.00
C GLU A 976 10.67 -4.18 2.02
N ASN A 977 9.50 -4.03 2.63
CA ASN A 977 8.47 -5.07 2.68
C ASN A 977 7.65 -5.12 1.38
N GLY A 978 7.58 -4.01 0.63
CA GLY A 978 6.79 -3.89 -0.59
C GLY A 978 5.37 -4.41 -0.38
N TYR A 979 4.97 -5.37 -1.22
CA TYR A 979 3.68 -6.08 -1.11
C TYR A 979 3.82 -7.58 -0.83
N LYS A 980 4.95 -8.00 -0.24
CA LYS A 980 5.27 -9.43 0.00
C LYS A 980 4.18 -10.17 0.79
N ALA A 981 3.48 -9.48 1.69
CA ALA A 981 2.37 -10.08 2.43
C ALA A 981 1.24 -10.60 1.52
N LEU A 982 1.04 -10.02 0.33
CA LEU A 982 0.05 -10.46 -0.65
C LEU A 982 0.66 -11.36 -1.76
N GLU A 983 1.93 -11.73 -1.67
CA GLU A 983 2.51 -12.72 -2.57
C GLU A 983 2.02 -14.12 -2.20
N SER A 984 1.78 -14.94 -3.22
CA SER A 984 1.36 -16.33 -3.07
C SER A 984 2.38 -17.21 -3.76
N ALA A 985 2.73 -18.32 -3.11
CA ALA A 985 3.55 -19.37 -3.71
C ALA A 985 2.74 -20.25 -4.68
N MET A 986 1.41 -20.10 -4.72
CA MET A 986 0.58 -20.84 -5.66
C MET A 986 0.83 -20.39 -7.10
N PRO A 987 0.97 -21.32 -8.05
CA PRO A 987 0.98 -20.99 -9.47
C PRO A 987 -0.31 -20.25 -9.87
N ALA A 988 -0.20 -19.31 -10.81
CA ALA A 988 -1.35 -18.59 -11.34
C ALA A 988 -2.04 -19.40 -12.45
N GLY A 989 -3.37 -19.46 -12.43
CA GLY A 989 -4.13 -20.19 -13.45
C GLY A 989 -4.08 -21.71 -13.26
N TRP A 990 -4.09 -22.44 -14.37
CA TRP A 990 -4.04 -23.90 -14.36
C TRP A 990 -2.63 -24.38 -14.05
N PHE A 991 -2.49 -25.35 -13.14
CA PHE A 991 -1.19 -25.94 -12.79
C PHE A 991 -1.30 -27.42 -12.46
N ALA A 992 -0.31 -28.19 -12.90
CA ALA A 992 -0.24 -29.63 -12.62
C ALA A 992 -0.10 -29.90 -11.12
N HIS A 993 -0.75 -30.97 -10.66
CA HIS A 993 -0.50 -31.51 -9.33
C HIS A 993 0.97 -31.92 -9.20
N THR A 994 1.58 -31.65 -8.03
CA THR A 994 2.97 -31.99 -7.73
C THR A 994 3.04 -32.75 -6.40
N GLU A 995 4.01 -33.64 -6.27
CA GLU A 995 4.24 -34.40 -5.04
C GLU A 995 4.48 -33.44 -3.87
N GLY A 996 3.62 -33.52 -2.84
CA GLY A 996 3.65 -32.64 -1.66
C GLY A 996 2.68 -31.44 -1.73
N PHE A 997 1.98 -31.21 -2.84
CA PHE A 997 0.91 -30.21 -2.87
C PHE A 997 -0.35 -30.73 -2.17
N ASP A 998 -0.69 -30.13 -1.02
CA ASP A 998 -1.90 -30.43 -0.27
C ASP A 998 -2.67 -29.12 0.04
N PRO A 999 -3.90 -28.93 -0.49
CA PRO A 999 -4.74 -27.77 -0.20
C PRO A 999 -5.02 -27.53 1.30
N ALA A 1000 -4.97 -28.56 2.13
CA ALA A 1000 -5.16 -28.44 3.58
C ALA A 1000 -3.98 -27.71 4.26
N THR A 1001 -2.80 -27.70 3.64
CA THR A 1001 -1.61 -27.01 4.16
C THR A 1001 -1.53 -25.54 3.73
N LEU A 1002 -2.34 -25.11 2.76
CA LEU A 1002 -2.36 -23.73 2.27
C LEU A 1002 -2.88 -22.76 3.32
N SER A 1003 -2.43 -21.49 3.21
CA SER A 1003 -3.04 -20.38 3.93
C SER A 1003 -4.53 -20.27 3.58
N ASN A 1004 -5.36 -19.75 4.49
CA ASN A 1004 -6.79 -19.57 4.21
C ASN A 1004 -7.04 -18.74 2.95
N ARG A 1005 -6.22 -17.72 2.70
CA ARG A 1005 -6.28 -16.89 1.49
C ARG A 1005 -6.02 -17.72 0.23
N ASP A 1006 -4.90 -18.44 0.21
CA ASP A 1006 -4.48 -19.25 -0.94
C ASP A 1006 -5.48 -20.36 -1.22
N ARG A 1007 -5.96 -21.04 -0.18
CA ARG A 1007 -7.04 -22.04 -0.29
C ARG A 1007 -8.31 -21.45 -0.88
N ASN A 1008 -8.72 -20.25 -0.44
CA ASN A 1008 -9.90 -19.56 -0.99
C ASN A 1008 -9.73 -19.10 -2.44
N SER A 1009 -8.49 -19.06 -2.95
CA SER A 1009 -8.21 -18.74 -4.34
C SER A 1009 -8.30 -19.95 -5.28
N LEU A 1010 -8.34 -21.18 -4.75
CA LEU A 1010 -8.64 -22.35 -5.59
C LEU A 1010 -10.08 -22.29 -6.09
N ALA A 1011 -10.28 -22.52 -7.39
CA ALA A 1011 -11.63 -22.52 -7.93
C ALA A 1011 -12.40 -23.74 -7.40
N THR A 1012 -13.59 -23.53 -6.87
CA THR A 1012 -14.47 -24.60 -6.38
C THR A 1012 -15.76 -24.69 -7.20
N LEU A 1013 -16.43 -25.85 -7.19
CA LEU A 1013 -17.77 -26.04 -7.76
C LEU A 1013 -18.71 -26.70 -6.76
N SER A 1014 -20.02 -26.56 -6.94
CA SER A 1014 -21.02 -27.14 -6.04
C SER A 1014 -21.28 -28.61 -6.38
N VAL A 1015 -21.07 -29.51 -5.41
CA VAL A 1015 -21.44 -30.94 -5.50
C VAL A 1015 -22.30 -31.28 -4.28
N GLY A 1016 -23.63 -31.25 -4.45
CA GLY A 1016 -24.54 -31.37 -3.31
C GLY A 1016 -24.36 -30.22 -2.31
N SER A 1017 -24.00 -30.56 -1.06
CA SER A 1017 -23.64 -29.58 -0.02
C SER A 1017 -22.15 -29.24 0.03
N GLU A 1018 -21.32 -29.94 -0.74
CA GLU A 1018 -19.86 -29.79 -0.75
C GLU A 1018 -19.40 -28.81 -1.83
N LYS A 1019 -18.18 -28.29 -1.65
CA LYS A 1019 -17.51 -27.38 -2.58
C LYS A 1019 -16.10 -27.87 -2.93
N PRO A 1020 -15.96 -29.03 -3.59
CA PRO A 1020 -14.64 -29.52 -3.99
C PRO A 1020 -13.97 -28.60 -5.01
N ASN A 1021 -12.64 -28.71 -5.08
CA ASN A 1021 -11.82 -27.95 -6.02
C ASN A 1021 -12.07 -28.41 -7.46
N VAL A 1022 -12.15 -27.48 -8.39
CA VAL A 1022 -12.24 -27.74 -9.83
C VAL A 1022 -10.90 -28.28 -10.31
N CYS A 1023 -10.94 -29.23 -11.24
CA CYS A 1023 -9.76 -29.78 -11.89
C CYS A 1023 -9.99 -30.05 -13.37
N ARG A 1024 -8.90 -30.26 -14.10
CA ARG A 1024 -8.92 -30.76 -15.49
C ARG A 1024 -7.81 -31.78 -15.73
N PHE A 1025 -7.98 -32.63 -16.72
CA PHE A 1025 -6.96 -33.60 -17.13
C PHE A 1025 -7.15 -34.03 -18.59
N PRO A 1026 -6.09 -34.50 -19.28
CA PRO A 1026 -6.22 -35.09 -20.61
C PRO A 1026 -6.85 -36.48 -20.53
N LEU A 1027 -7.80 -36.76 -21.43
CA LEU A 1027 -8.44 -38.06 -21.60
C LEU A 1027 -8.61 -38.39 -23.09
N THR A 1028 -8.24 -39.59 -23.50
CA THR A 1028 -8.46 -40.06 -24.88
C THR A 1028 -9.90 -40.54 -25.05
N ILE A 1029 -10.67 -39.87 -25.90
CA ILE A 1029 -12.05 -40.24 -26.24
C ILE A 1029 -12.11 -40.51 -27.75
N ASN A 1030 -12.51 -41.71 -28.16
CA ASN A 1030 -12.54 -42.14 -29.57
C ASN A 1030 -11.19 -41.94 -30.31
N GLY A 1031 -10.08 -42.18 -29.62
CA GLY A 1031 -8.73 -42.05 -30.19
C GLY A 1031 -8.19 -40.62 -30.29
N VAL A 1032 -8.91 -39.61 -29.76
CA VAL A 1032 -8.48 -38.22 -29.71
C VAL A 1032 -8.29 -37.79 -28.26
N GLU A 1033 -7.14 -37.23 -27.92
CA GLU A 1033 -6.92 -36.63 -26.60
C GLU A 1033 -7.74 -35.35 -26.46
N GLN A 1034 -8.49 -35.25 -25.35
CA GLN A 1034 -9.38 -34.15 -25.04
C GLN A 1034 -9.12 -33.69 -23.60
N THR A 1035 -9.15 -32.38 -23.35
CA THR A 1035 -9.15 -31.85 -21.98
C THR A 1035 -10.56 -31.95 -21.40
N VAL A 1036 -10.71 -32.72 -20.33
CA VAL A 1036 -11.97 -32.90 -19.60
C VAL A 1036 -11.89 -32.24 -18.23
N HIS A 1037 -13.04 -31.85 -17.69
CA HIS A 1037 -13.13 -31.12 -16.42
C HIS A 1037 -13.88 -31.93 -15.36
N GLY A 1038 -13.53 -31.74 -14.10
CA GLY A 1038 -14.14 -32.43 -12.98
C GLY A 1038 -13.97 -31.68 -11.68
N TYR A 1039 -14.11 -32.39 -10.56
CA TYR A 1039 -13.71 -31.93 -9.24
C TYR A 1039 -12.75 -32.91 -8.59
N VAL A 1040 -11.95 -32.41 -7.63
CA VAL A 1040 -10.95 -33.22 -6.93
C VAL A 1040 -11.60 -33.99 -5.79
N GLU A 1041 -11.38 -35.30 -5.79
CA GLU A 1041 -11.63 -36.20 -4.67
C GLU A 1041 -10.33 -36.42 -3.89
N ASP A 1042 -10.40 -36.35 -2.57
CA ASP A 1042 -9.29 -36.56 -1.63
C ASP A 1042 -9.50 -37.88 -0.88
N PHE A 1043 -8.53 -38.80 -0.98
CA PHE A 1043 -8.58 -40.11 -0.33
C PHE A 1043 -8.02 -40.12 1.10
N GLY A 1044 -7.53 -38.98 1.62
CA GLY A 1044 -7.05 -38.80 2.99
C GLY A 1044 -5.67 -39.39 3.28
N ASN A 1045 -4.97 -39.87 2.25
CA ASN A 1045 -3.61 -40.43 2.32
C ASN A 1045 -2.60 -39.67 1.45
N GLY A 1046 -2.96 -38.47 0.99
CA GLY A 1046 -2.17 -37.67 0.05
C GLY A 1046 -2.42 -38.04 -1.43
N ASP A 1047 -3.28 -39.02 -1.71
CA ASP A 1047 -3.74 -39.30 -3.06
C ASP A 1047 -4.97 -38.45 -3.39
N PHE A 1048 -4.91 -37.77 -4.51
CA PHE A 1048 -5.99 -36.98 -5.09
C PHE A 1048 -6.35 -37.52 -6.48
N GLN A 1049 -7.62 -37.41 -6.87
CA GLN A 1049 -8.06 -37.78 -8.21
C GLN A 1049 -9.07 -36.77 -8.73
N CYS A 1050 -8.93 -36.38 -10.00
CA CYS A 1050 -9.94 -35.57 -10.66
C CYS A 1050 -11.06 -36.47 -11.19
N THR A 1051 -12.30 -36.21 -10.79
CA THR A 1051 -13.45 -37.07 -11.07
C THR A 1051 -14.68 -36.28 -11.54
N GLY A 1052 -15.51 -36.93 -12.35
CA GLY A 1052 -16.87 -36.51 -12.68
C GLY A 1052 -17.92 -37.01 -11.69
N GLY A 1053 -17.52 -37.67 -10.60
CA GLY A 1053 -18.43 -38.27 -9.63
C GLY A 1053 -19.18 -39.48 -10.17
N THR A 1054 -20.29 -39.85 -9.52
CA THR A 1054 -21.06 -41.06 -9.86
C THR A 1054 -22.07 -40.85 -10.97
N GLU A 1055 -22.33 -39.59 -11.37
CA GLU A 1055 -23.39 -39.26 -12.33
C GLU A 1055 -22.86 -38.77 -13.68
N ILE A 1056 -21.56 -38.58 -13.84
CA ILE A 1056 -20.94 -38.17 -15.10
C ILE A 1056 -20.03 -39.28 -15.61
N THR A 1057 -20.31 -39.74 -16.83
CA THR A 1057 -19.59 -40.83 -17.49
C THR A 1057 -19.02 -40.40 -18.83
N VAL A 1058 -18.05 -41.16 -19.31
CA VAL A 1058 -17.45 -41.03 -20.64
C VAL A 1058 -18.00 -42.18 -21.48
N THR A 1059 -18.63 -41.88 -22.61
CA THR A 1059 -19.02 -42.88 -23.61
C THR A 1059 -18.11 -42.78 -24.83
N ASP A 1060 -17.45 -43.89 -25.17
CA ASP A 1060 -16.61 -44.01 -26.35
C ASP A 1060 -16.89 -45.32 -27.12
N SER A 1061 -16.06 -45.62 -28.12
CA SER A 1061 -16.16 -46.86 -28.91
C SER A 1061 -15.99 -48.17 -28.11
N GLN A 1062 -15.47 -48.12 -26.88
CA GLN A 1062 -15.24 -49.27 -26.01
C GLN A 1062 -16.33 -49.45 -24.95
N GLY A 1063 -17.13 -48.41 -24.68
CA GLY A 1063 -18.29 -48.49 -23.79
C GLY A 1063 -18.49 -47.23 -22.96
N GLU A 1064 -19.21 -47.37 -21.86
CA GLU A 1064 -19.41 -46.31 -20.87
C GLU A 1064 -18.49 -46.55 -19.67
N MET A 1065 -17.68 -45.55 -19.31
CA MET A 1065 -16.70 -45.60 -18.23
C MET A 1065 -16.84 -44.39 -17.30
N PRO A 1066 -16.39 -44.47 -16.04
CA PRO A 1066 -16.32 -43.31 -15.14
C PRO A 1066 -15.40 -42.21 -15.70
N LEU A 1067 -15.76 -40.95 -15.50
CA LEU A 1067 -14.88 -39.82 -15.79
C LEU A 1067 -13.87 -39.66 -14.65
N VAL A 1068 -12.68 -40.25 -14.76
CA VAL A 1068 -11.64 -40.20 -13.71
C VAL A 1068 -10.24 -40.04 -14.30
N SER A 1069 -9.39 -39.25 -13.65
CA SER A 1069 -7.97 -39.14 -13.97
C SER A 1069 -7.16 -40.31 -13.40
N ALA A 1070 -5.90 -40.46 -13.82
CA ALA A 1070 -4.95 -41.20 -12.99
C ALA A 1070 -4.72 -40.44 -11.66
N VAL A 1071 -4.43 -41.18 -10.59
CA VAL A 1071 -4.15 -40.61 -9.26
C VAL A 1071 -3.00 -39.62 -9.36
N ASN A 1072 -3.18 -38.43 -8.79
CA ASN A 1072 -2.20 -37.33 -8.78
C ASN A 1072 -1.77 -36.83 -10.18
N GLN A 1073 -2.47 -37.21 -11.25
CA GLN A 1073 -2.20 -36.79 -12.63
C GLN A 1073 -3.36 -35.95 -13.19
N PHE A 1074 -3.45 -34.72 -12.71
CA PHE A 1074 -4.41 -33.72 -13.16
C PHE A 1074 -3.89 -32.31 -12.87
N GLU A 1075 -4.62 -31.29 -13.33
CA GLU A 1075 -4.34 -29.88 -13.05
C GLU A 1075 -5.39 -29.26 -12.13
N TRP A 1076 -4.92 -28.42 -11.21
CA TRP A 1076 -5.69 -27.53 -10.35
C TRP A 1076 -5.88 -26.18 -11.04
N ILE A 1077 -6.80 -25.36 -10.53
CA ILE A 1077 -6.99 -23.98 -10.98
C ILE A 1077 -6.92 -23.00 -9.82
N SER A 1078 -5.89 -22.16 -9.84
CA SER A 1078 -5.76 -20.98 -8.99
C SER A 1078 -6.39 -19.77 -9.66
N LEU A 1079 -7.32 -19.12 -8.96
CA LEU A 1079 -7.92 -17.85 -9.37
C LEU A 1079 -7.03 -16.65 -8.99
N ASN A 1080 -5.94 -16.84 -8.25
CA ASN A 1080 -5.01 -15.77 -7.91
C ASN A 1080 -4.11 -15.45 -9.12
N ASN A 1081 -4.53 -14.50 -9.94
CA ASN A 1081 -3.71 -13.98 -11.03
C ASN A 1081 -3.83 -12.45 -11.12
N PRO A 1082 -2.90 -11.71 -10.51
CA PRO A 1082 -3.01 -10.26 -10.42
C PRO A 1082 -2.87 -9.54 -11.77
N GLN A 1083 -2.29 -10.19 -12.79
CA GLN A 1083 -2.19 -9.60 -14.13
C GLN A 1083 -3.50 -9.72 -14.90
N GLN A 1084 -4.34 -10.72 -14.55
CA GLN A 1084 -5.57 -11.04 -15.28
C GLN A 1084 -6.83 -10.76 -14.45
N VAL A 1085 -6.75 -9.99 -13.37
CA VAL A 1085 -7.90 -9.68 -12.49
C VAL A 1085 -9.14 -9.27 -13.29
N GLY A 1086 -10.27 -9.89 -12.97
CA GLY A 1086 -11.55 -9.69 -13.63
C GLY A 1086 -11.71 -10.43 -14.96
N GLN A 1087 -10.62 -10.85 -15.62
CA GLN A 1087 -10.69 -11.64 -16.85
C GLN A 1087 -11.25 -13.03 -16.55
N ARG A 1088 -11.98 -13.58 -17.54
CA ARG A 1088 -12.56 -14.92 -17.45
C ARG A 1088 -11.47 -15.98 -17.57
N VAL A 1089 -11.51 -16.97 -16.70
CA VAL A 1089 -10.60 -18.12 -16.74
C VAL A 1089 -10.91 -18.93 -18.00
N LYS A 1090 -9.88 -19.24 -18.80
CA LYS A 1090 -10.01 -20.12 -19.97
C LYS A 1090 -10.06 -21.58 -19.55
N ALA A 1091 -10.95 -22.36 -20.15
CA ALA A 1091 -11.14 -23.76 -19.78
C ALA A 1091 -10.01 -24.67 -20.30
N VAL A 1092 -9.50 -24.35 -21.49
CA VAL A 1092 -8.46 -25.10 -22.21
C VAL A 1092 -7.37 -24.11 -22.64
N GLU A 1093 -6.13 -24.53 -22.55
CA GLU A 1093 -4.99 -23.72 -22.99
C GLU A 1093 -5.06 -23.44 -24.51
N GLY A 1094 -4.75 -22.21 -24.92
CA GLY A 1094 -4.84 -21.79 -26.33
C GLY A 1094 -6.26 -21.63 -26.89
N SER A 1095 -7.31 -21.80 -26.07
CA SER A 1095 -8.71 -21.64 -26.46
C SER A 1095 -9.34 -20.36 -25.89
N ASP A 1096 -10.27 -19.77 -26.64
CA ASP A 1096 -11.09 -18.65 -26.17
C ASP A 1096 -12.27 -19.06 -25.29
N THR A 1097 -12.53 -20.36 -25.14
CA THR A 1097 -13.66 -20.86 -24.35
C THR A 1097 -13.44 -20.68 -22.85
N ASN A 1098 -14.41 -20.05 -22.17
CA ASN A 1098 -14.32 -19.77 -20.74
C ASN A 1098 -14.72 -20.99 -19.90
N LEU A 1099 -14.07 -21.16 -18.75
CA LEU A 1099 -14.41 -22.16 -17.74
C LEU A 1099 -15.77 -21.85 -17.11
N CYS A 1100 -16.59 -22.89 -16.98
CA CYS A 1100 -17.89 -22.82 -16.34
C CYS A 1100 -18.16 -24.03 -15.44
N SER A 1101 -19.11 -23.86 -14.53
CA SER A 1101 -19.62 -24.95 -13.69
C SER A 1101 -21.10 -24.79 -13.40
N VAL A 1102 -21.76 -25.90 -13.13
CA VAL A 1102 -23.20 -25.91 -12.86
C VAL A 1102 -23.47 -25.42 -11.44
N THR A 1103 -24.44 -24.52 -11.31
CA THR A 1103 -24.91 -23.95 -10.04
C THR A 1103 -26.35 -24.37 -9.72
N ARG A 1104 -27.00 -25.11 -10.62
CA ARG A 1104 -28.36 -25.63 -10.45
C ARG A 1104 -28.39 -26.81 -9.49
N GLY A 1105 -29.22 -26.73 -8.46
CA GLY A 1105 -29.42 -27.81 -7.49
C GLY A 1105 -29.82 -29.14 -8.15
N GLY A 1106 -29.23 -30.24 -7.69
CA GLY A 1106 -29.42 -31.59 -8.22
C GLY A 1106 -28.53 -31.94 -9.41
N PHE A 1107 -27.68 -31.02 -9.87
CA PHE A 1107 -26.67 -31.24 -10.91
C PHE A 1107 -25.33 -30.66 -10.46
N TYR A 1108 -24.23 -31.12 -11.06
CA TYR A 1108 -22.87 -30.69 -10.78
C TYR A 1108 -21.96 -30.93 -11.99
N GLY A 1109 -20.71 -30.48 -11.86
CA GLY A 1109 -19.67 -30.63 -12.89
C GLY A 1109 -19.20 -29.28 -13.44
N ALA A 1110 -18.02 -29.34 -14.07
CA ALA A 1110 -17.39 -28.23 -14.76
C ALA A 1110 -17.28 -28.53 -16.26
N GLY A 1111 -17.03 -27.49 -17.06
CA GLY A 1111 -16.81 -27.59 -18.49
C GLY A 1111 -16.44 -26.24 -19.08
N PHE A 1112 -16.82 -26.01 -20.32
CA PHE A 1112 -16.52 -24.78 -21.05
C PHE A 1112 -17.75 -24.18 -21.71
N ILE A 1113 -17.72 -22.85 -21.92
CA ILE A 1113 -18.76 -22.15 -22.67
C ILE A 1113 -18.55 -22.39 -24.16
N ASN A 1114 -19.56 -22.97 -24.82
CA ASN A 1114 -19.56 -23.17 -26.28
C ASN A 1114 -20.04 -21.92 -27.03
N ALA A 1115 -19.98 -21.96 -28.38
CA ALA A 1115 -20.43 -20.86 -29.24
C ALA A 1115 -21.92 -20.49 -29.08
N GLY A 1116 -22.74 -21.41 -28.56
CA GLY A 1116 -24.16 -21.16 -28.25
C GLY A 1116 -24.39 -20.56 -26.86
N GLY A 1117 -23.34 -20.23 -26.11
CA GLY A 1117 -23.45 -19.71 -24.74
C GLY A 1117 -23.94 -20.76 -23.73
N GLN A 1118 -23.68 -22.04 -23.98
CA GLN A 1118 -24.04 -23.14 -23.07
C GLN A 1118 -22.79 -23.63 -22.35
N CYS A 1119 -22.93 -23.99 -21.08
CA CYS A 1119 -21.88 -24.69 -20.34
C CYS A 1119 -21.91 -26.17 -20.70
N THR A 1120 -20.86 -26.68 -21.33
CA THR A 1120 -20.82 -28.03 -21.91
C THR A 1120 -19.46 -28.70 -21.70
N GLN A 1121 -19.42 -30.02 -21.91
CA GLN A 1121 -18.18 -30.79 -21.97
C GLN A 1121 -17.90 -31.27 -23.40
N VAL A 1122 -16.76 -31.92 -23.60
CA VAL A 1122 -16.40 -32.52 -24.89
C VAL A 1122 -17.38 -33.63 -25.29
N PRO A 1123 -17.60 -33.89 -26.59
CA PRO A 1123 -18.48 -34.95 -27.05
C PRO A 1123 -18.10 -36.32 -26.45
N GLY A 1124 -19.09 -37.06 -25.94
CA GLY A 1124 -18.88 -38.33 -25.26
C GLY A 1124 -19.08 -38.25 -23.74
N ILE A 1125 -18.95 -37.08 -23.13
CA ILE A 1125 -19.27 -36.88 -21.71
C ILE A 1125 -20.78 -36.81 -21.51
N LYS A 1126 -21.32 -37.67 -20.66
CA LYS A 1126 -22.76 -37.83 -20.43
C LYS A 1126 -23.12 -37.79 -18.96
N TRP A 1127 -24.38 -37.45 -18.71
CA TRP A 1127 -25.05 -37.71 -17.45
C TRP A 1127 -25.51 -39.17 -17.36
N SER A 1128 -25.74 -39.64 -16.13
CA SER A 1128 -26.35 -40.95 -15.82
C SER A 1128 -27.71 -41.19 -16.49
N ASN A 1129 -28.37 -40.14 -16.98
CA ASN A 1129 -29.60 -40.21 -17.77
C ASN A 1129 -29.36 -40.45 -19.28
N GLY A 1130 -28.11 -40.64 -19.72
CA GLY A 1130 -27.70 -40.91 -21.09
C GLY A 1130 -27.60 -39.69 -22.01
N ASN A 1131 -27.93 -38.48 -21.52
CA ASN A 1131 -27.80 -37.25 -22.29
C ASN A 1131 -26.39 -36.66 -22.20
N HIS A 1132 -25.97 -35.93 -23.22
CA HIS A 1132 -24.72 -35.17 -23.19
C HIS A 1132 -24.74 -34.12 -22.06
N TRP A 1133 -23.60 -33.93 -21.39
CA TRP A 1133 -23.44 -32.93 -20.34
C TRP A 1133 -23.43 -31.52 -20.95
N THR A 1134 -24.59 -30.87 -20.97
CA THR A 1134 -24.77 -29.50 -21.50
C THR A 1134 -25.88 -28.78 -20.75
N PHE A 1135 -25.63 -27.52 -20.39
CA PHE A 1135 -26.57 -26.66 -19.67
C PHE A 1135 -26.69 -25.30 -20.35
N SER A 1136 -27.91 -24.94 -20.77
CA SER A 1136 -28.22 -23.62 -21.32
C SER A 1136 -28.45 -22.53 -20.26
N SER A 1137 -28.66 -22.92 -19.00
CA SER A 1137 -28.84 -22.03 -17.86
C SER A 1137 -28.49 -22.73 -16.55
N GLY A 1138 -28.40 -21.96 -15.45
CA GLY A 1138 -28.04 -22.50 -14.14
C GLY A 1138 -26.57 -22.91 -14.03
N TYR A 1139 -25.69 -22.15 -14.66
CA TYR A 1139 -24.24 -22.29 -14.58
C TYR A 1139 -23.58 -20.94 -14.23
N GLY A 1140 -22.39 -20.99 -13.65
CA GLY A 1140 -21.52 -19.84 -13.40
C GLY A 1140 -20.23 -19.90 -14.22
N GLN A 1141 -19.51 -18.79 -14.29
CA GLN A 1141 -18.18 -18.68 -14.89
C GLN A 1141 -17.18 -18.17 -13.84
N TYR A 1142 -15.91 -18.50 -14.05
CA TYR A 1142 -14.82 -18.11 -13.15
C TYR A 1142 -14.08 -16.89 -13.70
N SER A 1143 -13.61 -16.04 -12.79
CA SER A 1143 -12.74 -14.91 -13.09
C SER A 1143 -11.55 -14.90 -12.14
N TYR A 1144 -10.42 -14.40 -12.60
CA TYR A 1144 -9.27 -14.18 -11.74
C TYR A 1144 -9.54 -13.06 -10.73
N GLN A 1145 -8.99 -13.23 -9.53
CA GLN A 1145 -9.13 -12.37 -8.35
C GLN A 1145 -7.88 -11.53 -8.11
#